data_AF-A0A0R2CQK7-F1
#
_entry.id   AF-A0A0R2CQK7-F1
#
_cell.length_a   1.000
_cell.length_b   1.000
_cell.length_c   1.000
_cell.angle_alpha   90.00
_cell.angle_beta   90.00
_cell.angle_gamma   90.00
#
_symmetry.space_group_name_H-M   'P 1'
#
loop_
_entity.id
_entity.type
_entity.pdbx_description
1 polymer ?
#
loop_
_entity_poly.entity_id
_entity_poly.type
_entity_poly.pdbx_seq_one_letter_code
_entity_poly.pdbx_strand_id
1 'polypeptide(L)'
;MGFDKEALPVSSKYFTFDIDYYDKLNIDVIREQVVDEVIDNRTFDEPYKWMTIEEYQFFKEQLAINKMPVVVLANNLYDKQYPYSGTLSNVDNIYHYLYYQEDNELEPEQEKLLKNVSFFYGQIDYSKQTGNYYVTYPEFEEEIKIVPYYEVSPINVNFSVEYPLEDIQRIELSDDEIPFLDLESEILNKTSKTNVVLFFSGAADTLPNKYLERLNIISSFSEVNFYFSILSIRRQIIENEDEYIKILKDIYGYDSYREIKFYKNIESHLKETINISQAQIIDDIVIQAENAMRGESFRDVYITASTGAGKSVMFQIPALYLAEKYFNDKPLTLVISPLIGLMNDQIDNMRRKGVNTSATINGNTPPFEKEKILEKVQSQEVDILYLSPETLQARSDIKMLIGDRSIGVVIIDEAHIVTTWGKSFRADYWYLGIYLAKLRKEYKFPIVTFTATAIYGGREDMYLDTRNSLNMISPISYFGDVRRDDLLMSVRSSEKDLDAEGRDYRKTKNALALKHLKMATKKKQKSLLYFPTVRLLIDFYNFVVQNEPEIAKKTGKYFGTLQKEEKDEVLSEYKSGELQFILATKAFGMGIDIPDITNVYHYAPTGNVVDYVQEIGRAARDKSKVPHGFGMIDFLSRDMNEVKQLHGMSAIRKDQILEVMRKILSVYKEKGNNRNLIISPEDFKYIFVQNKRDEGSLDNKVKTVLLMIEKDFSSPNKLGYSPFVARPRSLFGNDLIFVTSELEATFIKSRLGKYFSKEVDLNSNTYAAVYQVNLSGIWEKYYKRMSFPSFKFALFNVDERKKLEHKNLFEKFAYTSGVEVALNNNITIENLLSHYKIILNSFESFINKQKITGSQFTIDGLGNHFMRSLKISDKFEARAFAQTIINSAFEFGKIKDIKFIAERTNSSENKQRYIIYQDGDVFSRFIMGSITNVLKPDDNFVKETNKVISFYFRSREDDIDAKIAALGIGEARKMLNYQIIGGNNPQIYLRMNSVYPLEKVIKQGKFYQNSILQDVQLRHYTSVAMLKYLFMKEQSEPSDKKRIINYSRWFWDNIENYFMGILPNEVKDMLSKKN
;
A
#
# COMPACT_ATOMS: atom_id res chain seq x y z
N MET A 1 -28.19 -20.44 6.89
CA MET A 1 -27.73 -19.02 6.83
C MET A 1 -28.55 -18.27 5.80
N GLY A 2 -28.92 -17.01 6.05
CA GLY A 2 -29.63 -16.18 5.05
C GLY A 2 -31.07 -16.60 4.77
N PHE A 3 -31.73 -17.27 5.71
CA PHE A 3 -33.14 -17.61 5.61
C PHE A 3 -33.95 -16.68 6.50
N ASP A 4 -35.17 -16.37 6.08
CA ASP A 4 -36.17 -15.77 6.95
C ASP A 4 -36.57 -16.78 8.04
N LYS A 5 -36.49 -16.37 9.31
CA LYS A 5 -36.83 -17.22 10.45
C LYS A 5 -38.31 -17.59 10.43
N GLU A 6 -39.17 -16.70 9.93
CA GLU A 6 -40.61 -16.91 9.87
C GLU A 6 -41.01 -18.00 8.85
N ALA A 7 -40.12 -18.32 7.91
CA ALA A 7 -40.34 -19.34 6.90
C ALA A 7 -40.00 -20.77 7.38
N LEU A 8 -39.47 -20.95 8.60
CA LEU A 8 -39.01 -22.25 9.12
C LEU A 8 -40.00 -22.88 10.13
N PRO A 9 -40.14 -24.22 10.19
CA PRO A 9 -41.11 -24.87 11.07
C PRO A 9 -40.74 -24.74 12.56
N VAL A 10 -41.56 -24.03 13.35
CA VAL A 10 -41.32 -23.81 14.79
C VAL A 10 -41.22 -25.12 15.58
N SER A 11 -41.95 -26.16 15.17
CA SER A 11 -41.97 -27.48 15.84
C SER A 11 -40.62 -28.18 15.89
N SER A 12 -39.74 -27.89 14.92
CA SER A 12 -38.44 -28.55 14.77
C SER A 12 -37.29 -27.64 15.22
N LYS A 13 -37.58 -26.51 15.88
CA LYS A 13 -36.56 -25.58 16.40
C LYS A 13 -35.82 -26.23 17.58
N TYR A 14 -34.49 -26.09 17.61
CA TYR A 14 -33.64 -26.70 18.64
C TYR A 14 -33.77 -25.97 19.97
N PHE A 15 -33.64 -24.64 19.94
CA PHE A 15 -33.76 -23.79 21.12
C PHE A 15 -35.16 -23.22 21.25
N THR A 16 -35.68 -23.15 22.47
CA THR A 16 -37.03 -22.63 22.75
C THR A 16 -37.08 -21.11 22.86
N PHE A 17 -35.94 -20.48 23.15
CA PHE A 17 -35.83 -19.03 23.19
C PHE A 17 -35.62 -18.43 21.80
N ASP A 18 -36.04 -17.18 21.64
CA ASP A 18 -35.60 -16.30 20.58
C ASP A 18 -34.62 -15.28 21.15
N ILE A 19 -33.60 -14.97 20.36
CA ILE A 19 -32.64 -13.94 20.71
C ILE A 19 -33.02 -12.68 19.92
N ASP A 20 -33.67 -11.73 20.61
CA ASP A 20 -34.02 -10.42 20.07
C ASP A 20 -32.98 -9.37 20.50
N TYR A 21 -32.52 -8.54 19.57
CA TYR A 21 -31.62 -7.39 19.82
C TYR A 21 -30.26 -7.77 20.44
N TYR A 22 -29.39 -8.41 19.65
CA TYR A 22 -28.06 -8.91 20.04
C TYR A 22 -27.22 -7.92 20.83
N ASP A 23 -27.32 -6.65 20.46
CA ASP A 23 -26.59 -5.55 21.04
C ASP A 23 -26.88 -5.33 22.54
N LYS A 24 -28.09 -5.67 23.02
CA LYS A 24 -28.52 -5.45 24.42
C LYS A 24 -28.41 -6.68 25.31
N LEU A 25 -28.01 -7.83 24.77
CA LEU A 25 -28.02 -9.09 25.50
C LEU A 25 -26.96 -9.19 26.59
N ASN A 26 -27.31 -9.95 27.63
CA ASN A 26 -26.34 -10.46 28.59
C ASN A 26 -25.94 -11.88 28.17
N ILE A 27 -24.87 -11.96 27.37
CA ILE A 27 -24.33 -13.23 26.82
C ILE A 27 -24.11 -14.29 27.91
N ASP A 28 -23.66 -13.89 29.10
CA ASP A 28 -23.35 -14.85 30.17
C ASP A 28 -24.61 -15.51 30.75
N VAL A 29 -25.74 -14.80 30.79
CA VAL A 29 -27.03 -15.36 31.25
C VAL A 29 -27.59 -16.34 30.21
N ILE A 30 -27.54 -15.97 28.92
CA ILE A 30 -28.00 -16.86 27.84
C ILE A 30 -27.16 -18.13 27.79
N ARG A 31 -25.85 -18.05 28.04
CA ARG A 31 -24.97 -19.22 28.09
C ARG A 31 -25.42 -20.25 29.12
N GLU A 32 -25.85 -19.83 30.30
CA GLU A 32 -26.38 -20.75 31.31
C GLU A 32 -27.65 -21.45 30.81
N GLN A 33 -28.61 -20.69 30.26
CA GLN A 33 -29.83 -21.26 29.68
C GLN A 33 -29.54 -22.23 28.52
N VAL A 34 -28.55 -21.92 27.68
CA VAL A 34 -28.13 -22.78 26.56
C VAL A 34 -27.59 -24.11 27.08
N VAL A 35 -26.84 -24.12 28.17
CA VAL A 35 -26.33 -25.37 28.76
C VAL A 35 -27.47 -26.29 29.17
N ASP A 36 -28.50 -25.75 29.81
CA ASP A 36 -29.68 -26.51 30.22
C ASP A 36 -30.46 -27.06 29.02
N GLU A 37 -30.75 -26.22 28.02
CA GLU A 37 -31.48 -26.66 26.81
C GLU A 37 -30.68 -27.66 25.97
N VAL A 38 -29.34 -27.57 25.94
CA VAL A 38 -28.48 -28.55 25.27
C VAL A 38 -28.56 -29.92 25.95
N ILE A 39 -28.73 -29.95 27.28
CA ILE A 39 -28.91 -31.19 28.04
C ILE A 39 -30.30 -31.80 27.75
N ASP A 40 -31.34 -30.97 27.72
CA ASP A 40 -32.72 -31.42 27.49
C ASP A 40 -32.94 -31.88 26.04
N ASN A 41 -32.30 -31.21 25.07
CA ASN A 41 -32.42 -31.52 23.65
C ASN A 41 -31.39 -32.56 23.13
N ARG A 42 -30.95 -33.49 23.99
CA ARG A 42 -30.04 -34.59 23.58
C ARG A 42 -30.72 -35.69 22.76
N THR A 43 -32.04 -35.76 22.80
CA THR A 43 -32.84 -36.76 22.08
C THR A 43 -33.86 -36.05 21.20
N PHE A 44 -34.09 -36.60 20.00
CA PHE A 44 -35.01 -36.04 19.02
C PHE A 44 -36.10 -37.06 18.67
N ASP A 45 -37.35 -36.59 18.58
CA ASP A 45 -38.46 -37.37 18.02
C ASP A 45 -38.50 -37.28 16.48
N GLU A 46 -37.87 -36.23 15.93
CA GLU A 46 -37.72 -35.98 14.50
C GLU A 46 -36.29 -36.28 14.01
N PRO A 47 -36.08 -36.57 12.71
CA PRO A 47 -34.75 -36.88 12.17
C PRO A 47 -33.76 -35.71 12.25
N TYR A 48 -34.24 -34.49 12.48
CA TYR A 48 -33.43 -33.30 12.67
C TYR A 48 -34.13 -32.28 13.57
N LYS A 49 -33.35 -31.35 14.11
CA LYS A 49 -33.81 -30.06 14.61
C LYS A 49 -32.96 -28.96 13.98
N TRP A 50 -33.50 -27.76 13.85
CA TRP A 50 -32.78 -26.63 13.26
C TRP A 50 -32.51 -25.54 14.31
N MET A 51 -31.42 -24.81 14.11
CA MET A 51 -31.09 -23.60 14.85
C MET A 51 -30.55 -22.56 13.87
N THR A 52 -30.69 -21.30 14.24
CA THR A 52 -30.07 -20.20 13.52
C THR A 52 -28.55 -20.22 13.70
N ILE A 53 -27.82 -19.54 12.83
CA ILE A 53 -26.36 -19.48 12.94
C ILE A 53 -25.91 -18.70 14.17
N GLU A 54 -26.73 -17.75 14.62
CA GLU A 54 -26.52 -16.98 15.84
C GLU A 54 -26.70 -17.84 17.09
N GLU A 55 -27.73 -18.68 17.13
CA GLU A 55 -27.92 -19.69 18.19
C GLU A 55 -26.77 -20.72 18.20
N TYR A 56 -26.28 -21.10 17.02
CA TYR A 56 -25.13 -22.00 16.90
C TYR A 56 -23.85 -21.42 17.55
N GLN A 57 -23.65 -20.09 17.54
CA GLN A 57 -22.48 -19.48 18.21
C GLN A 57 -22.45 -19.73 19.71
N PHE A 58 -23.61 -19.90 20.36
CA PHE A 58 -23.66 -20.33 21.76
C PHE A 58 -23.49 -21.83 21.91
N PHE A 59 -24.14 -22.60 21.03
CA PHE A 59 -24.06 -24.06 21.04
C PHE A 59 -22.62 -24.56 20.91
N LYS A 60 -21.81 -23.94 20.04
CA LYS A 60 -20.45 -24.41 19.75
C LYS A 60 -19.53 -24.41 20.98
N GLU A 61 -19.70 -23.45 21.90
CA GLU A 61 -18.89 -23.40 23.13
C GLU A 61 -19.19 -24.60 24.05
N GLN A 62 -20.35 -25.23 23.85
CA GLN A 62 -20.84 -26.38 24.59
C GLN A 62 -20.69 -27.70 23.80
N LEU A 63 -19.97 -27.72 22.67
CA LEU A 63 -19.76 -28.94 21.85
C LEU A 63 -19.17 -30.11 22.65
N ALA A 64 -18.37 -29.83 23.69
CA ALA A 64 -17.86 -30.87 24.58
C ALA A 64 -18.98 -31.61 25.35
N ILE A 65 -20.13 -30.94 25.55
CA ILE A 65 -21.32 -31.47 26.22
C ILE A 65 -22.18 -32.29 25.23
N ASN A 66 -22.20 -31.93 23.95
CA ASN A 66 -23.07 -32.54 22.95
C ASN A 66 -22.30 -32.93 21.67
N LYS A 67 -21.98 -34.23 21.52
CA LYS A 67 -21.21 -34.79 20.37
C LYS A 67 -22.05 -35.02 19.11
N MET A 68 -23.08 -34.21 18.88
CA MET A 68 -23.99 -34.39 17.77
C MET A 68 -23.39 -33.91 16.44
N PRO A 69 -23.66 -34.60 15.32
CA PRO A 69 -23.24 -34.15 14.01
C PRO A 69 -24.05 -32.89 13.62
N VAL A 70 -23.34 -31.80 13.35
CA VAL A 70 -23.95 -30.55 12.87
C VAL A 70 -23.76 -30.46 11.36
N VAL A 71 -24.81 -30.04 10.65
CA VAL A 71 -24.80 -29.74 9.22
C VAL A 71 -25.36 -28.34 9.02
N VAL A 72 -24.73 -27.55 8.15
CA VAL A 72 -25.16 -26.18 7.84
C VAL A 72 -25.88 -26.19 6.49
N LEU A 73 -27.16 -25.80 6.50
CA LEU A 73 -27.90 -25.50 5.28
C LEU A 73 -27.61 -24.04 4.87
N ALA A 74 -26.95 -23.85 3.72
CA ALA A 74 -26.58 -22.56 3.20
C ALA A 74 -27.57 -22.11 2.11
N ASN A 75 -28.18 -20.93 2.29
CA ASN A 75 -28.89 -20.24 1.22
C ASN A 75 -27.85 -19.72 0.21
N ASN A 76 -27.50 -20.56 -0.77
CA ASN A 76 -26.49 -20.27 -1.80
C ASN A 76 -26.95 -19.29 -2.89
N LEU A 77 -28.09 -18.60 -2.68
CA LEU A 77 -28.35 -17.32 -3.32
C LEU A 77 -27.33 -16.26 -2.85
N TYR A 78 -26.80 -16.42 -1.64
CA TYR A 78 -25.73 -15.60 -1.08
C TYR A 78 -24.46 -16.44 -0.92
N ASP A 79 -23.27 -15.82 -0.99
CA ASP A 79 -22.01 -16.55 -0.76
C ASP A 79 -21.48 -16.33 0.68
N LYS A 80 -21.08 -15.10 1.01
CA LYS A 80 -20.51 -14.76 2.32
C LYS A 80 -21.25 -13.66 3.05
N GLN A 81 -21.80 -12.71 2.30
CA GLN A 81 -22.60 -11.63 2.83
C GLN A 81 -24.08 -11.97 2.69
N TYR A 82 -24.81 -11.82 3.78
CA TYR A 82 -26.23 -12.13 3.86
C TYR A 82 -27.02 -10.86 4.19
N PRO A 83 -28.26 -10.69 3.69
CA PRO A 83 -29.10 -9.57 4.09
C PRO A 83 -29.28 -9.54 5.61
N TYR A 84 -29.16 -8.35 6.18
CA TYR A 84 -29.36 -8.14 7.60
C TYR A 84 -30.84 -8.34 7.98
N SER A 85 -31.09 -9.14 9.02
CA SER A 85 -32.42 -9.61 9.43
C SER A 85 -33.03 -8.85 10.62
N GLY A 86 -32.63 -7.59 10.86
CA GLY A 86 -33.27 -6.75 11.89
C GLY A 86 -32.97 -7.14 13.34
N THR A 87 -31.90 -7.89 13.59
CA THR A 87 -31.55 -8.49 14.91
C THR A 87 -30.86 -7.55 15.91
N LEU A 88 -30.76 -6.26 15.60
CA LEU A 88 -30.09 -5.23 16.40
C LEU A 88 -31.06 -4.10 16.64
N SER A 89 -30.97 -3.44 17.81
CA SER A 89 -31.98 -2.46 18.20
C SER A 89 -32.03 -1.22 17.32
N ASN A 90 -30.91 -0.86 16.69
CA ASN A 90 -30.83 0.16 15.64
C ASN A 90 -29.54 -0.04 14.84
N VAL A 91 -29.63 -0.70 13.68
CA VAL A 91 -28.46 -1.02 12.86
C VAL A 91 -27.75 0.23 12.33
N ASP A 92 -28.48 1.28 11.95
CA ASP A 92 -27.88 2.52 11.45
C ASP A 92 -26.99 3.16 12.51
N ASN A 93 -27.54 3.36 13.71
CA ASN A 93 -26.80 3.93 14.83
C ASN A 93 -25.64 3.03 15.21
N ILE A 94 -25.84 1.71 15.31
CA ILE A 94 -24.76 0.78 15.68
C ILE A 94 -23.66 0.76 14.62
N TYR A 95 -24.01 0.77 13.33
CA TYR A 95 -23.06 0.79 12.23
C TYR A 95 -22.27 2.10 12.22
N HIS A 96 -22.94 3.26 12.30
CA HIS A 96 -22.27 4.55 12.41
C HIS A 96 -21.41 4.64 13.68
N TYR A 97 -21.96 4.18 14.80
CA TYR A 97 -21.28 4.23 16.08
C TYR A 97 -20.02 3.36 16.10
N LEU A 98 -20.08 2.12 15.61
CA LEU A 98 -18.97 1.16 15.65
C LEU A 98 -17.99 1.25 14.47
N TYR A 99 -18.42 1.80 13.33
CA TYR A 99 -17.64 1.81 12.08
C TYR A 99 -17.44 3.20 11.45
N TYR A 100 -18.09 4.27 11.94
CA TYR A 100 -17.78 5.66 11.54
C TYR A 100 -16.99 6.45 12.59
N GLN A 101 -17.20 6.23 13.90
CA GLN A 101 -16.41 6.88 14.95
C GLN A 101 -15.09 6.15 15.18
N GLU A 102 -14.21 6.18 14.18
CA GLU A 102 -12.95 5.42 14.16
C GLU A 102 -11.88 5.94 15.15
N ASP A 103 -12.02 7.16 15.66
CA ASP A 103 -10.93 7.89 16.32
C ASP A 103 -11.08 8.06 17.84
N ASN A 104 -12.22 7.67 18.42
CA ASN A 104 -12.53 7.86 19.85
C ASN A 104 -12.41 6.54 20.64
N GLU A 105 -12.03 6.65 21.92
CA GLU A 105 -12.15 5.54 22.86
C GLU A 105 -13.64 5.21 23.10
N LEU A 106 -13.96 3.92 23.22
CA LEU A 106 -15.33 3.46 23.49
C LEU A 106 -15.56 3.52 25.00
N GLU A 107 -16.70 4.08 25.42
CA GLU A 107 -17.21 3.98 26.78
C GLU A 107 -17.54 2.51 27.14
N PRO A 108 -17.56 2.12 28.42
CA PRO A 108 -17.79 0.74 28.84
C PRO A 108 -19.09 0.11 28.30
N GLU A 109 -20.17 0.89 28.16
CA GLU A 109 -21.43 0.42 27.56
C GLU A 109 -21.28 0.10 26.07
N GLN A 110 -20.45 0.87 25.38
CA GLN A 110 -20.18 0.75 23.95
C GLN A 110 -19.24 -0.43 23.67
N GLU A 111 -18.28 -0.70 24.56
CA GLU A 111 -17.49 -1.93 24.53
C GLU A 111 -18.35 -3.18 24.70
N LYS A 112 -19.33 -3.15 25.62
CA LYS A 112 -20.28 -4.25 25.81
C LYS A 112 -21.16 -4.46 24.59
N LEU A 113 -21.74 -3.39 24.04
CA LEU A 113 -22.53 -3.40 22.81
C LEU A 113 -21.77 -4.06 21.67
N LEU A 114 -20.51 -3.64 21.47
CA LEU A 114 -19.65 -4.18 20.43
C LEU A 114 -19.29 -5.64 20.67
N LYS A 115 -18.90 -6.01 21.90
CA LYS A 115 -18.58 -7.40 22.25
C LYS A 115 -19.74 -8.32 21.88
N ASN A 116 -20.96 -7.87 22.13
CA ASN A 116 -22.16 -8.59 21.73
C ASN A 116 -22.28 -8.68 20.21
N VAL A 117 -22.18 -7.56 19.48
CA VAL A 117 -22.30 -7.56 18.01
C VAL A 117 -21.22 -8.45 17.35
N SER A 118 -19.96 -8.32 17.76
CA SER A 118 -18.83 -9.10 17.21
C SER A 118 -18.88 -10.59 17.55
N PHE A 119 -19.65 -10.99 18.56
CA PHE A 119 -19.90 -12.39 18.86
C PHE A 119 -20.73 -13.06 17.77
N PHE A 120 -21.68 -12.33 17.18
CA PHE A 120 -22.60 -12.82 16.15
C PHE A 120 -22.18 -12.51 14.72
N TYR A 121 -21.57 -11.34 14.50
CA TYR A 121 -21.23 -10.84 13.17
C TYR A 121 -19.74 -10.52 13.07
N GLY A 122 -19.07 -11.06 12.04
CA GLY A 122 -17.69 -10.71 11.71
C GLY A 122 -17.59 -9.31 11.10
N GLN A 123 -18.55 -8.95 10.24
CA GLN A 123 -18.64 -7.64 9.60
C GLN A 123 -20.10 -7.29 9.31
N ILE A 124 -20.40 -5.99 9.37
CA ILE A 124 -21.63 -5.38 8.88
C ILE A 124 -21.21 -4.42 7.77
N ASP A 125 -21.82 -4.56 6.60
CA ASP A 125 -21.61 -3.73 5.42
C ASP A 125 -22.89 -2.94 5.12
N TYR A 126 -22.71 -1.79 4.48
CA TYR A 126 -23.79 -0.84 4.18
C TYR A 126 -23.73 -0.41 2.73
N SER A 127 -24.83 -0.60 2.01
CA SER A 127 -25.00 -0.01 0.68
C SER A 127 -25.49 1.43 0.78
N LYS A 128 -24.71 2.35 0.19
CA LYS A 128 -25.13 3.75 0.03
C LYS A 128 -26.14 3.95 -1.10
N GLN A 129 -26.28 3.00 -2.02
CA GLN A 129 -27.19 3.11 -3.15
C GLN A 129 -28.63 2.79 -2.73
N THR A 130 -28.79 1.69 -1.99
CA THR A 130 -30.11 1.18 -1.57
C THR A 130 -30.45 1.52 -0.13
N GLY A 131 -29.44 1.79 0.72
CA GLY A 131 -29.61 1.91 2.17
C GLY A 131 -29.62 0.56 2.90
N ASN A 132 -29.37 -0.55 2.19
CA ASN A 132 -29.40 -1.90 2.75
C ASN A 132 -28.18 -2.20 3.61
N TYR A 133 -28.37 -3.07 4.61
CA TYR A 133 -27.30 -3.64 5.43
C TYR A 133 -27.10 -5.12 5.11
N TYR A 134 -25.84 -5.53 5.06
CA TYR A 134 -25.43 -6.92 4.85
C TYR A 134 -24.50 -7.37 5.97
N VAL A 135 -24.54 -8.65 6.35
CA VAL A 135 -23.76 -9.21 7.45
C VAL A 135 -22.95 -10.41 7.00
N THR A 136 -21.74 -10.53 7.56
CA THR A 136 -20.88 -11.72 7.42
C THR A 136 -20.78 -12.42 8.76
N TYR A 137 -21.02 -13.74 8.78
CA TYR A 137 -20.94 -14.54 10.00
C TYR A 137 -19.49 -14.95 10.33
N PRO A 138 -19.12 -15.13 11.62
CA PRO A 138 -17.83 -15.66 12.03
C PRO A 138 -17.52 -17.04 11.44
N GLU A 139 -16.25 -17.31 11.17
CA GLU A 139 -15.79 -18.60 10.63
C GLU A 139 -16.06 -19.75 11.62
N PHE A 140 -16.38 -20.93 11.09
CA PHE A 140 -16.50 -22.14 11.91
C PHE A 140 -15.13 -22.60 12.41
N GLU A 141 -15.05 -23.00 13.68
CA GLU A 141 -13.80 -23.46 14.31
C GLU A 141 -13.42 -24.89 13.90
N GLU A 142 -14.41 -25.69 13.53
CA GLU A 142 -14.29 -27.08 13.07
C GLU A 142 -14.78 -27.23 11.62
N GLU A 143 -14.34 -28.28 10.92
CA GLU A 143 -14.86 -28.61 9.58
C GLU A 143 -16.30 -29.11 9.67
N ILE A 144 -17.26 -28.20 9.56
CA ILE A 144 -18.69 -28.51 9.51
C ILE A 144 -19.10 -28.75 8.06
N LYS A 145 -19.90 -29.79 7.81
CA LYS A 145 -20.46 -30.06 6.49
C LYS A 145 -21.47 -28.98 6.12
N ILE A 146 -21.23 -28.28 5.01
CA ILE A 146 -22.15 -27.28 4.43
C ILE A 146 -22.89 -27.92 3.24
N VAL A 147 -24.21 -27.78 3.20
CA VAL A 147 -25.09 -28.26 2.12
C VAL A 147 -25.78 -27.05 1.48
N PRO A 148 -25.65 -26.83 0.15
CA PRO A 148 -26.35 -25.76 -0.55
C PRO A 148 -27.85 -26.05 -0.66
N TYR A 149 -28.69 -25.01 -0.61
CA TYR A 149 -30.14 -25.12 -0.70
C TYR A 149 -30.65 -25.27 -2.14
N TYR A 150 -30.11 -24.47 -3.07
CA TYR A 150 -30.41 -24.52 -4.49
C TYR A 150 -29.40 -25.39 -5.25
N GLU A 151 -29.83 -26.01 -6.34
CA GLU A 151 -28.93 -26.71 -7.26
C GLU A 151 -27.91 -25.77 -7.87
N VAL A 152 -26.65 -26.23 -7.93
CA VAL A 152 -25.54 -25.42 -8.39
C VAL A 152 -25.28 -25.74 -9.85
N SER A 153 -25.64 -24.82 -10.74
CA SER A 153 -25.19 -24.83 -12.13
C SER A 153 -24.90 -23.40 -12.60
N PRO A 154 -23.75 -23.14 -13.21
CA PRO A 154 -23.41 -21.82 -13.71
C PRO A 154 -24.17 -21.51 -15.00
N ILE A 155 -24.59 -20.26 -15.17
CA ILE A 155 -25.13 -19.79 -16.46
C ILE A 155 -24.01 -19.73 -17.52
N ASN A 156 -24.34 -20.03 -18.77
CA ASN A 156 -23.41 -19.84 -19.89
C ASN A 156 -23.25 -18.36 -20.22
N VAL A 157 -22.01 -17.88 -20.19
CA VAL A 157 -21.67 -16.49 -20.54
C VAL A 157 -21.51 -16.37 -22.05
N ASN A 158 -22.48 -15.75 -22.71
CA ASN A 158 -22.40 -15.35 -24.11
C ASN A 158 -22.38 -13.83 -24.20
N PHE A 159 -21.25 -13.28 -24.65
CA PHE A 159 -21.14 -11.83 -24.84
C PHE A 159 -21.93 -11.37 -26.06
N SER A 160 -22.79 -10.38 -25.87
CA SER A 160 -23.50 -9.68 -26.94
C SER A 160 -23.08 -8.22 -27.01
N VAL A 161 -22.87 -7.72 -28.22
CA VAL A 161 -22.67 -6.28 -28.49
C VAL A 161 -24.03 -5.56 -28.65
N GLU A 162 -25.09 -6.32 -28.85
CA GLU A 162 -26.47 -5.84 -29.03
C GLU A 162 -27.30 -6.17 -27.78
N TYR A 163 -27.71 -5.11 -27.08
CA TYR A 163 -28.64 -5.15 -25.97
C TYR A 163 -29.52 -3.88 -26.02
N PRO A 164 -30.71 -3.88 -25.40
CA PRO A 164 -31.60 -2.71 -25.40
C PRO A 164 -30.89 -1.45 -24.93
N LEU A 165 -31.14 -0.28 -25.55
CA LEU A 165 -30.48 1.00 -25.18
C LEU A 165 -31.23 1.77 -24.07
N GLU A 166 -32.50 1.46 -23.89
CA GLU A 166 -33.39 2.05 -22.88
C GLU A 166 -33.76 0.99 -21.84
N ASP A 167 -34.17 1.44 -20.65
CA ASP A 167 -34.53 0.57 -19.53
C ASP A 167 -33.47 -0.49 -19.15
N ILE A 168 -32.21 -0.04 -19.11
CA ILE A 168 -31.08 -0.87 -18.71
C ILE A 168 -30.58 -0.51 -17.31
N GLN A 169 -30.20 -1.53 -16.55
CA GLN A 169 -29.35 -1.41 -15.37
C GLN A 169 -27.98 -2.02 -15.70
N ARG A 170 -26.91 -1.27 -15.44
CA ARG A 170 -25.53 -1.70 -15.73
C ARG A 170 -24.81 -2.04 -14.44
N ILE A 171 -24.22 -3.22 -14.38
CA ILE A 171 -23.44 -3.66 -13.23
C ILE A 171 -22.13 -4.31 -13.66
N GLU A 172 -21.05 -3.93 -12.96
CA GLU A 172 -19.75 -4.56 -13.12
C GLU A 172 -19.58 -5.62 -12.03
N LEU A 173 -19.36 -6.87 -12.42
CA LEU A 173 -19.07 -7.94 -11.45
C LEU A 173 -17.61 -7.80 -10.98
N SER A 174 -17.41 -7.70 -9.66
CA SER A 174 -16.11 -7.46 -9.04
C SER A 174 -15.95 -8.21 -7.72
N ASP A 175 -14.79 -8.07 -7.05
CA ASP A 175 -14.58 -8.61 -5.70
C ASP A 175 -15.54 -7.99 -4.67
N ASP A 176 -15.97 -6.74 -4.89
CA ASP A 176 -16.99 -6.08 -4.08
C ASP A 176 -18.37 -6.63 -4.46
N GLU A 177 -18.99 -7.33 -3.50
CA GLU A 177 -20.28 -8.01 -3.65
C GLU A 177 -21.48 -7.06 -3.50
N ILE A 178 -21.29 -5.91 -2.83
CA ILE A 178 -22.40 -5.02 -2.43
C ILE A 178 -23.26 -4.58 -3.62
N PRO A 179 -22.70 -4.09 -4.76
CA PRO A 179 -23.52 -3.70 -5.89
C PRO A 179 -24.37 -4.87 -6.44
N PHE A 180 -23.85 -6.09 -6.38
CA PHE A 180 -24.57 -7.28 -6.84
C PHE A 180 -25.66 -7.70 -5.86
N LEU A 181 -25.40 -7.60 -4.55
CA LEU A 181 -26.41 -7.83 -3.52
C LEU A 181 -27.56 -6.83 -3.59
N ASP A 182 -27.26 -5.57 -3.91
CA ASP A 182 -28.27 -4.55 -4.15
C ASP A 182 -29.14 -4.89 -5.35
N LEU A 183 -28.51 -5.30 -6.46
CA LEU A 183 -29.24 -5.79 -7.63
C LEU A 183 -30.09 -7.01 -7.28
N GLU A 184 -29.55 -8.00 -6.57
CA GLU A 184 -30.30 -9.16 -6.09
C GLU A 184 -31.53 -8.74 -5.27
N SER A 185 -31.35 -7.82 -4.33
CA SER A 185 -32.43 -7.28 -3.51
C SER A 185 -33.49 -6.58 -4.35
N GLU A 186 -33.10 -5.74 -5.31
CA GLU A 186 -34.01 -5.05 -6.23
C GLU A 186 -34.78 -6.02 -7.13
N ILE A 187 -34.13 -7.09 -7.62
CA ILE A 187 -34.79 -8.13 -8.43
C ILE A 187 -35.81 -8.89 -7.58
N LEU A 188 -35.44 -9.32 -6.38
CA LEU A 188 -36.33 -10.04 -5.46
C LEU A 188 -37.53 -9.19 -5.02
N ASN A 189 -37.32 -7.88 -4.85
CA ASN A 189 -38.37 -6.91 -4.50
C ASN A 189 -39.17 -6.40 -5.72
N LYS A 190 -38.84 -6.86 -6.95
CA LYS A 190 -39.47 -6.44 -8.21
C LYS A 190 -39.37 -4.94 -8.50
N THR A 191 -38.30 -4.29 -8.04
CA THR A 191 -38.01 -2.87 -8.31
C THR A 191 -36.93 -2.68 -9.38
N SER A 192 -36.27 -3.76 -9.81
CA SER A 192 -35.24 -3.72 -10.86
C SER A 192 -35.82 -3.45 -12.25
N LYS A 193 -34.98 -2.95 -13.15
CA LYS A 193 -35.29 -2.89 -14.58
C LYS A 193 -35.36 -4.28 -15.21
N THR A 194 -36.07 -4.43 -16.32
CA THR A 194 -36.25 -5.74 -16.98
C THR A 194 -34.95 -6.24 -17.64
N ASN A 195 -34.04 -5.32 -17.99
CA ASN A 195 -32.78 -5.65 -18.67
C ASN A 195 -31.56 -5.27 -17.82
N VAL A 196 -30.74 -6.26 -17.47
CA VAL A 196 -29.50 -6.08 -16.71
C VAL A 196 -28.31 -6.40 -17.60
N VAL A 197 -27.43 -5.42 -17.78
CA VAL A 197 -26.18 -5.58 -18.50
C VAL A 197 -25.03 -5.77 -17.52
N LEU A 198 -24.50 -6.99 -17.52
CA LEU A 198 -23.37 -7.45 -16.74
C LEU A 198 -22.09 -7.28 -17.57
N PHE A 199 -21.06 -6.71 -16.98
CA PHE A 199 -19.72 -6.72 -17.54
C PHE A 199 -18.72 -7.09 -16.46
N PHE A 200 -17.60 -7.68 -16.87
CA PHE A 200 -16.54 -8.06 -15.96
C PHE A 200 -15.21 -8.08 -16.70
N SER A 201 -14.17 -7.80 -15.96
CA SER A 201 -12.79 -7.86 -16.43
C SER A 201 -12.20 -9.22 -16.11
N GLY A 202 -11.67 -9.92 -17.12
CA GLY A 202 -11.03 -11.22 -16.97
C GLY A 202 -11.85 -12.38 -17.55
N ALA A 203 -11.58 -13.59 -17.07
CA ALA A 203 -12.26 -14.80 -17.55
C ALA A 203 -13.44 -15.13 -16.64
N ALA A 204 -14.57 -15.56 -17.22
CA ALA A 204 -15.82 -15.79 -16.51
C ALA A 204 -15.71 -16.82 -15.38
N ASP A 205 -14.86 -17.83 -15.59
CA ASP A 205 -14.54 -18.90 -14.65
C ASP A 205 -13.76 -18.43 -13.42
N THR A 206 -13.17 -17.23 -13.49
CA THR A 206 -12.40 -16.62 -12.39
C THR A 206 -13.17 -15.60 -11.57
N LEU A 207 -14.46 -15.41 -11.86
CA LEU A 207 -15.31 -14.47 -11.14
C LEU A 207 -15.45 -14.85 -9.66
N PRO A 208 -15.29 -13.89 -8.72
CA PRO A 208 -15.46 -14.12 -7.30
C PRO A 208 -16.96 -14.31 -6.94
N ASN A 209 -17.25 -14.58 -5.67
CA ASN A 209 -18.61 -14.58 -5.09
C ASN A 209 -19.64 -15.49 -5.80
N LYS A 210 -19.16 -16.44 -6.62
CA LYS A 210 -19.97 -17.41 -7.38
C LYS A 210 -21.09 -16.76 -8.20
N TYR A 211 -20.83 -15.59 -8.80
CA TYR A 211 -21.86 -14.83 -9.53
C TYR A 211 -22.60 -15.64 -10.58
N LEU A 212 -21.91 -16.49 -11.34
CA LEU A 212 -22.55 -17.27 -12.42
C LEU A 212 -23.56 -18.30 -11.92
N GLU A 213 -23.28 -18.90 -10.75
CA GLU A 213 -24.19 -19.85 -10.11
C GLU A 213 -25.41 -19.11 -9.54
N ARG A 214 -25.17 -17.95 -8.91
CA ARG A 214 -26.24 -17.12 -8.31
C ARG A 214 -27.15 -16.50 -9.36
N LEU A 215 -26.60 -16.00 -10.46
CA LEU A 215 -27.38 -15.51 -11.61
C LEU A 215 -28.32 -16.58 -12.16
N ASN A 216 -27.89 -17.86 -12.17
CA ASN A 216 -28.74 -18.97 -12.59
C ASN A 216 -29.86 -19.26 -11.58
N ILE A 217 -29.61 -19.11 -10.28
CA ILE A 217 -30.65 -19.19 -9.26
C ILE A 217 -31.67 -18.05 -9.46
N ILE A 218 -31.20 -16.81 -9.62
CA ILE A 218 -32.06 -15.62 -9.82
C ILE A 218 -32.93 -15.74 -11.07
N SER A 219 -32.36 -16.22 -12.18
CA SER A 219 -33.10 -16.37 -13.44
C SER A 219 -34.20 -17.44 -13.37
N SER A 220 -34.12 -18.39 -12.42
CA SER A 220 -35.15 -19.41 -12.25
C SER A 220 -36.43 -18.91 -11.57
N PHE A 221 -36.40 -17.75 -10.91
CA PHE A 221 -37.54 -17.20 -10.16
C PHE A 221 -37.91 -15.75 -10.54
N SER A 222 -37.20 -15.11 -11.49
CA SER A 222 -37.45 -13.73 -11.95
C SER A 222 -37.52 -13.61 -13.47
N GLU A 223 -38.26 -12.62 -13.99
CA GLU A 223 -38.40 -12.34 -15.44
C GLU A 223 -37.30 -11.38 -15.97
N VAL A 224 -36.12 -11.36 -15.35
CA VAL A 224 -35.04 -10.44 -15.69
C VAL A 224 -34.13 -11.03 -16.77
N ASN A 225 -33.83 -10.24 -17.79
CA ASN A 225 -32.90 -10.62 -18.85
C ASN A 225 -31.48 -10.17 -18.52
N PHE A 226 -30.56 -11.13 -18.41
CA PHE A 226 -29.14 -10.86 -18.22
C PHE A 226 -28.39 -10.83 -19.57
N TYR A 227 -27.74 -9.71 -19.85
CA TYR A 227 -26.88 -9.53 -21.01
C TYR A 227 -25.44 -9.37 -20.58
N PHE A 228 -24.54 -10.22 -21.08
CA PHE A 228 -23.11 -10.03 -20.89
C PHE A 228 -22.58 -9.13 -22.00
N SER A 229 -22.03 -7.97 -21.65
CA SER A 229 -21.46 -7.03 -22.61
C SER A 229 -19.98 -6.84 -22.36
N ILE A 230 -19.27 -6.60 -23.46
CA ILE A 230 -17.89 -6.13 -23.43
C ILE A 230 -17.87 -4.59 -23.45
N LEU A 231 -17.02 -3.95 -22.65
CA LEU A 231 -16.84 -2.49 -22.69
C LEU A 231 -16.25 -2.06 -24.05
N SER A 232 -16.97 -1.22 -24.79
CA SER A 232 -16.49 -0.64 -26.05
C SER A 232 -16.60 0.87 -26.05
N ILE A 233 -15.54 1.55 -26.50
CA ILE A 233 -15.51 3.01 -26.57
C ILE A 233 -16.17 3.46 -27.88
N ARG A 234 -17.03 4.48 -27.79
CA ARG A 234 -17.71 5.08 -28.94
C ARG A 234 -17.49 6.59 -28.94
N ARG A 235 -17.53 7.18 -30.14
CA ARG A 235 -17.55 8.64 -30.29
C ARG A 235 -18.90 9.18 -29.84
N GLN A 236 -18.88 10.29 -29.13
CA GLN A 236 -20.06 10.96 -28.62
C GLN A 236 -20.15 12.39 -29.17
N ILE A 237 -21.36 12.94 -29.17
CA ILE A 237 -21.59 14.36 -29.45
C ILE A 237 -21.36 15.11 -28.14
N ILE A 238 -20.55 16.17 -28.17
CA ILE A 238 -20.14 16.93 -26.99
C ILE A 238 -20.92 18.25 -27.00
N GLU A 239 -21.87 18.40 -26.08
CA GLU A 239 -22.74 19.60 -26.04
C GLU A 239 -21.97 20.86 -25.62
N ASN A 240 -21.03 20.72 -24.68
CA ASN A 240 -20.28 21.84 -24.09
C ASN A 240 -18.93 22.10 -24.78
N GLU A 241 -18.70 21.58 -25.99
CA GLU A 241 -17.37 21.59 -26.64
C GLU A 241 -16.82 23.02 -26.83
N ASP A 242 -17.66 23.96 -27.23
CA ASP A 242 -17.28 25.36 -27.47
C ASP A 242 -16.73 26.05 -26.21
N GLU A 243 -17.30 25.73 -25.04
CA GLU A 243 -16.83 26.28 -23.77
C GLU A 243 -15.45 25.72 -23.40
N TYR A 244 -15.22 24.42 -23.64
CA TYR A 244 -13.91 23.82 -23.44
C TYR A 244 -12.87 24.38 -24.42
N ILE A 245 -13.23 24.61 -25.68
CA ILE A 245 -12.33 25.19 -26.68
C ILE A 245 -11.93 26.62 -26.28
N LYS A 246 -12.85 27.39 -25.73
CA LYS A 246 -12.55 28.74 -25.22
C LYS A 246 -11.44 28.70 -24.16
N ILE A 247 -11.56 27.83 -23.14
CA ILE A 247 -10.53 27.67 -22.10
C ILE A 247 -9.20 27.21 -22.71
N LEU A 248 -9.24 26.25 -23.65
CA LEU A 248 -8.05 25.76 -24.34
C LEU A 248 -7.32 26.89 -25.07
N LYS A 249 -8.05 27.74 -25.78
CA LYS A 249 -7.51 28.87 -26.53
C LYS A 249 -6.94 29.93 -25.62
N ASP A 250 -7.70 30.36 -24.62
CA ASP A 250 -7.34 31.48 -23.74
C ASP A 250 -6.11 31.16 -22.89
N ILE A 251 -5.96 29.91 -22.43
CA ILE A 251 -4.89 29.52 -21.49
C ILE A 251 -3.72 28.83 -22.19
N TYR A 252 -4.00 27.96 -23.17
CA TYR A 252 -2.98 27.11 -23.80
C TYR A 252 -2.63 27.54 -25.22
N GLY A 253 -3.40 28.46 -25.83
CA GLY A 253 -3.13 28.99 -27.18
C GLY A 253 -3.38 27.98 -28.30
N TYR A 254 -4.21 26.96 -28.08
CA TYR A 254 -4.56 25.98 -29.11
C TYR A 254 -6.01 26.17 -29.57
N ASP A 255 -6.25 26.10 -30.88
CA ASP A 255 -7.58 26.25 -31.48
C ASP A 255 -8.38 24.94 -31.56
N SER A 256 -7.75 23.78 -31.31
CA SER A 256 -8.40 22.48 -31.41
C SER A 256 -7.76 21.43 -30.50
N TYR A 257 -8.58 20.48 -30.05
CA TYR A 257 -8.13 19.32 -29.29
C TYR A 257 -7.40 18.29 -30.15
N ARG A 258 -6.56 17.47 -29.50
CA ARG A 258 -5.87 16.36 -30.18
C ARG A 258 -6.77 15.13 -30.23
N GLU A 259 -6.64 14.38 -31.31
CA GLU A 259 -7.16 13.03 -31.42
C GLU A 259 -6.17 12.04 -30.81
N ILE A 260 -6.63 11.23 -29.86
CA ILE A 260 -5.84 10.19 -29.20
C ILE A 260 -6.37 8.83 -29.64
N LYS A 261 -5.44 7.92 -29.92
CA LYS A 261 -5.74 6.56 -30.36
C LYS A 261 -5.94 5.64 -29.16
N PHE A 262 -7.14 5.08 -29.04
CA PHE A 262 -7.52 4.13 -28.00
C PHE A 262 -7.86 2.77 -28.60
N TYR A 263 -7.64 1.68 -27.87
CA TYR A 263 -8.21 0.38 -28.23
C TYR A 263 -9.74 0.47 -28.18
N LYS A 264 -10.38 0.08 -29.28
CA LYS A 264 -11.85 0.12 -29.40
C LYS A 264 -12.51 -0.81 -28.38
N ASN A 265 -11.88 -1.96 -28.16
CA ASN A 265 -12.33 -2.99 -27.24
C ASN A 265 -11.10 -3.80 -26.75
N ILE A 266 -10.61 -3.48 -25.56
CA ILE A 266 -9.42 -4.16 -25.00
C ILE A 266 -9.70 -5.58 -24.53
N GLU A 267 -10.94 -5.90 -24.14
CA GLU A 267 -11.37 -7.23 -23.69
C GLU A 267 -11.43 -8.24 -24.84
N SER A 268 -11.76 -7.80 -26.05
CA SER A 268 -11.74 -8.67 -27.24
C SER A 268 -10.33 -9.14 -27.62
N HIS A 269 -9.29 -8.54 -27.03
CA HIS A 269 -7.90 -8.69 -27.42
C HIS A 269 -7.61 -8.37 -28.90
N LEU A 270 -8.55 -7.71 -29.58
CA LEU A 270 -8.35 -7.20 -30.93
C LEU A 270 -7.56 -5.89 -30.86
N LYS A 271 -6.57 -5.75 -31.74
CA LYS A 271 -5.73 -4.53 -31.86
C LYS A 271 -6.42 -3.40 -32.64
N GLU A 272 -7.74 -3.46 -32.77
CA GLU A 272 -8.52 -2.41 -33.40
C GLU A 272 -8.53 -1.17 -32.51
N THR A 273 -8.35 -0.02 -33.15
CA THR A 273 -8.25 1.26 -32.45
C THR A 273 -9.23 2.28 -33.01
N ILE A 274 -9.63 3.21 -32.16
CA ILE A 274 -10.50 4.32 -32.48
C ILE A 274 -9.83 5.63 -32.01
N ASN A 275 -9.94 6.67 -32.82
CA ASN A 275 -9.47 8.00 -32.44
C ASN A 275 -10.59 8.73 -31.69
N ILE A 276 -10.29 9.18 -30.48
CA ILE A 276 -11.18 9.95 -29.60
C ILE A 276 -10.53 11.31 -29.31
N SER A 277 -11.33 12.37 -29.43
CA SER A 277 -10.91 13.73 -29.08
C SER A 277 -10.69 13.85 -27.56
N GLN A 278 -9.68 14.61 -27.16
CA GLN A 278 -9.50 15.01 -25.76
C GLN A 278 -10.75 15.68 -25.17
N ALA A 279 -11.54 16.39 -25.99
CA ALA A 279 -12.78 17.03 -25.55
C ALA A 279 -13.79 16.03 -24.97
N GLN A 280 -13.88 14.81 -25.54
CA GLN A 280 -14.82 13.79 -25.05
C GLN A 280 -14.44 13.33 -23.64
N ILE A 281 -13.14 13.17 -23.37
CA ILE A 281 -12.65 12.77 -22.04
C ILE A 281 -12.89 13.90 -21.03
N ILE A 282 -12.66 15.14 -21.44
CA ILE A 282 -12.95 16.33 -20.62
C ILE A 282 -14.44 16.37 -20.27
N ASP A 283 -15.31 16.16 -21.26
CA ASP A 283 -16.76 16.19 -21.09
C ASP A 283 -17.26 15.08 -20.16
N ASP A 284 -16.77 13.84 -20.33
CA ASP A 284 -17.09 12.74 -19.42
C ASP A 284 -16.74 13.12 -17.96
N ILE A 285 -15.56 13.70 -17.72
CA ILE A 285 -15.14 14.13 -16.37
C ILE A 285 -16.08 15.20 -15.82
N VAL A 286 -16.44 16.20 -16.63
CA VAL A 286 -17.35 17.28 -16.24
C VAL A 286 -18.74 16.73 -15.92
N ILE A 287 -19.34 15.92 -16.79
CA ILE A 287 -20.67 15.33 -16.57
C ILE A 287 -20.69 14.51 -15.28
N GLN A 288 -19.67 13.67 -15.04
CA GLN A 288 -19.64 12.87 -13.81
C GLN A 288 -19.44 13.73 -12.56
N ALA A 289 -18.69 14.83 -12.64
CA ALA A 289 -18.55 15.78 -11.53
C ALA A 289 -19.88 16.48 -11.24
N GLU A 290 -20.57 16.96 -12.27
CA GLU A 290 -21.87 17.62 -12.13
C GLU A 290 -22.96 16.67 -11.60
N ASN A 291 -22.97 15.40 -12.01
CA ASN A 291 -23.85 14.38 -11.45
C ASN A 291 -23.58 14.17 -9.96
N ALA A 292 -22.31 14.07 -9.57
CA ALA A 292 -21.92 13.92 -8.17
C ALA A 292 -22.35 15.13 -7.32
N MET A 293 -22.15 16.36 -7.83
CA MET A 293 -22.56 17.60 -7.19
C MET A 293 -24.09 17.70 -7.02
N ARG A 294 -24.87 17.15 -7.97
CA ARG A 294 -26.34 17.07 -7.90
C ARG A 294 -26.85 15.93 -7.01
N GLY A 295 -25.97 15.06 -6.51
CA GLY A 295 -26.35 13.87 -5.75
C GLY A 295 -26.95 12.75 -6.61
N GLU A 296 -26.80 12.83 -7.93
CA GLU A 296 -27.22 11.81 -8.88
C GLU A 296 -26.21 10.65 -8.95
N SER A 297 -26.55 9.56 -9.65
CA SER A 297 -25.60 8.48 -9.92
C SER A 297 -24.47 8.97 -10.82
N PHE A 298 -23.23 8.72 -10.42
CA PHE A 298 -22.02 9.11 -11.15
C PHE A 298 -21.05 7.95 -11.24
N ARG A 299 -20.15 8.04 -12.22
CA ARG A 299 -19.10 7.06 -12.51
C ARG A 299 -17.73 7.69 -12.33
N ASP A 300 -16.77 6.83 -12.04
CA ASP A 300 -15.36 7.21 -12.08
C ASP A 300 -14.82 7.15 -13.52
N VAL A 301 -13.57 7.57 -13.73
CA VAL A 301 -12.96 7.56 -15.07
C VAL A 301 -11.54 7.02 -14.98
N TYR A 302 -11.19 6.07 -15.85
CA TYR A 302 -9.86 5.45 -15.91
C TYR A 302 -9.21 5.69 -17.26
N ILE A 303 -8.07 6.38 -17.31
CA ILE A 303 -7.43 6.76 -18.57
C ILE A 303 -5.98 6.26 -18.63
N THR A 304 -5.68 5.45 -19.65
CA THR A 304 -4.31 5.21 -20.10
C THR A 304 -4.03 6.04 -21.34
N ALA A 305 -3.03 6.92 -21.26
CA ALA A 305 -2.64 7.79 -22.36
C ALA A 305 -1.13 7.99 -22.36
N SER A 306 -0.49 7.75 -23.51
CA SER A 306 0.95 7.79 -23.66
C SER A 306 1.56 9.14 -23.23
N THR A 307 2.85 9.13 -22.88
CA THR A 307 3.55 10.38 -22.52
C THR A 307 3.54 11.34 -23.72
N GLY A 308 3.19 12.59 -23.48
CA GLY A 308 3.01 13.61 -24.53
C GLY A 308 1.60 13.71 -25.11
N ALA A 309 0.66 12.81 -24.77
CA ALA A 309 -0.74 12.87 -25.20
C ALA A 309 -1.53 14.08 -24.64
N GLY A 310 -0.92 14.91 -23.78
CA GLY A 310 -1.58 16.07 -23.19
C GLY A 310 -2.43 15.74 -21.96
N LYS A 311 -2.00 14.76 -21.14
CA LYS A 311 -2.68 14.35 -19.89
C LYS A 311 -3.07 15.53 -19.00
N SER A 312 -2.15 16.47 -18.77
CA SER A 312 -2.40 17.67 -17.96
C SER A 312 -3.60 18.48 -18.42
N VAL A 313 -3.78 18.67 -19.74
CA VAL A 313 -4.90 19.44 -20.28
C VAL A 313 -6.23 18.75 -19.98
N MET A 314 -6.27 17.43 -20.11
CA MET A 314 -7.48 16.63 -19.90
C MET A 314 -8.02 16.67 -18.46
N PHE A 315 -7.22 17.05 -17.47
CA PHE A 315 -7.70 17.22 -16.10
C PHE A 315 -7.64 18.67 -15.57
N GLN A 316 -6.87 19.55 -16.21
CA GLN A 316 -6.84 20.98 -15.88
C GLN A 316 -8.07 21.71 -16.42
N ILE A 317 -8.52 21.39 -17.64
CA ILE A 317 -9.69 22.06 -18.24
C ILE A 317 -10.98 21.75 -17.49
N PRO A 318 -11.32 20.49 -17.12
CA PRO A 318 -12.50 20.21 -16.31
C PRO A 318 -12.51 21.01 -15.00
N ALA A 319 -11.36 21.13 -14.34
CA ALA A 319 -11.24 21.85 -13.08
C ALA A 319 -11.53 23.36 -13.23
N LEU A 320 -10.99 23.98 -14.27
CA LEU A 320 -11.19 25.39 -14.56
C LEU A 320 -12.63 25.67 -15.02
N TYR A 321 -13.17 24.81 -15.87
CA TYR A 321 -14.56 24.89 -16.32
C TYR A 321 -15.54 24.83 -15.14
N LEU A 322 -15.38 23.85 -14.24
CA LEU A 322 -16.23 23.73 -13.06
C LEU A 322 -16.13 24.96 -12.14
N ALA A 323 -14.92 25.52 -11.97
CA ALA A 323 -14.73 26.73 -11.18
C ALA A 323 -15.33 27.99 -11.82
N GLU A 324 -15.31 28.12 -13.16
CA GLU A 324 -15.93 29.21 -13.90
C GLU A 324 -17.47 29.11 -13.89
N LYS A 325 -18.01 27.92 -14.16
CA LYS A 325 -19.45 27.66 -14.22
C LYS A 325 -20.13 27.83 -12.87
N TYR A 326 -19.50 27.35 -11.79
CA TYR A 326 -20.03 27.41 -10.43
C TYR A 326 -19.39 28.55 -9.61
N PHE A 327 -19.27 29.75 -10.18
CA PHE A 327 -18.53 30.88 -9.58
C PHE A 327 -18.95 31.27 -8.14
N ASN A 328 -20.23 31.09 -7.78
CA ASN A 328 -20.74 31.43 -6.44
C ASN A 328 -20.42 30.38 -5.36
N ASP A 329 -20.14 29.15 -5.77
CA ASP A 329 -19.75 28.05 -4.89
C ASP A 329 -18.76 27.17 -5.64
N LYS A 330 -17.53 27.67 -5.78
CA LYS A 330 -16.54 27.04 -6.65
C LYS A 330 -16.17 25.68 -6.08
N PRO A 331 -16.37 24.57 -6.80
CA PRO A 331 -15.84 23.30 -6.34
C PRO A 331 -14.31 23.30 -6.39
N LEU A 332 -13.66 22.57 -5.48
CA LEU A 332 -12.21 22.37 -5.49
C LEU A 332 -11.85 21.12 -6.28
N THR A 333 -10.86 21.21 -7.17
CA THR A 333 -10.21 20.03 -7.77
C THR A 333 -8.97 19.65 -6.97
N LEU A 334 -8.94 18.40 -6.50
CA LEU A 334 -7.76 17.83 -5.83
C LEU A 334 -6.97 16.99 -6.84
N VAL A 335 -5.68 17.27 -6.99
CA VAL A 335 -4.78 16.50 -7.85
C VAL A 335 -3.74 15.78 -7.00
N ILE A 336 -3.85 14.46 -6.90
CA ILE A 336 -2.92 13.62 -6.15
C ILE A 336 -1.80 13.17 -7.08
N SER A 337 -0.57 13.57 -6.74
CA SER A 337 0.61 13.33 -7.57
C SER A 337 1.81 12.80 -6.76
N PRO A 338 2.63 11.90 -7.32
CA PRO A 338 3.67 11.14 -6.60
C PRO A 338 4.96 11.86 -6.29
N LEU A 339 5.28 12.90 -7.04
CA LEU A 339 6.58 13.55 -6.95
C LEU A 339 6.40 15.05 -6.75
N ILE A 340 7.12 15.56 -5.74
CA ILE A 340 7.18 16.99 -5.43
C ILE A 340 7.62 17.80 -6.65
N GLY A 341 8.60 17.30 -7.41
CA GLY A 341 9.04 17.95 -8.64
C GLY A 341 7.93 18.08 -9.68
N LEU A 342 7.17 17.01 -9.91
CA LEU A 342 6.06 17.01 -10.87
C LEU A 342 4.97 18.01 -10.47
N MET A 343 4.62 18.07 -9.18
CA MET A 343 3.64 19.05 -8.69
C MET A 343 4.10 20.49 -8.93
N ASN A 344 5.35 20.82 -8.55
CA ASN A 344 5.89 22.16 -8.74
C ASN A 344 5.96 22.55 -10.23
N ASP A 345 6.40 21.63 -11.09
CA ASP A 345 6.49 21.85 -12.53
C ASP A 345 5.13 22.15 -13.16
N GLN A 346 4.06 21.46 -12.71
CA GLN A 346 2.69 21.73 -13.19
C GLN A 346 2.21 23.12 -12.75
N ILE A 347 2.40 23.48 -11.48
CA ILE A 347 2.01 24.80 -10.95
C ILE A 347 2.76 25.93 -11.64
N ASP A 348 4.08 25.81 -11.81
CA ASP A 348 4.89 26.82 -12.47
C ASP A 348 4.49 27.00 -13.94
N ASN A 349 4.13 25.91 -14.64
CA ASN A 349 3.62 25.97 -16.01
C ASN A 349 2.27 26.69 -16.09
N MET A 350 1.35 26.37 -15.17
CA MET A 350 0.02 27.01 -15.10
C MET A 350 0.13 28.51 -14.79
N ARG A 351 0.97 28.89 -13.82
CA ARG A 351 1.21 30.30 -13.48
C ARG A 351 1.81 31.10 -14.63
N ARG A 352 2.77 30.51 -15.38
CA ARG A 352 3.33 31.15 -16.59
C ARG A 352 2.29 31.39 -17.69
N LYS A 353 1.21 30.61 -17.70
CA LYS A 353 0.05 30.77 -18.61
C LYS A 353 -1.06 31.66 -18.05
N GLY A 354 -0.84 32.31 -16.90
CA GLY A 354 -1.80 33.21 -16.28
C GLY A 354 -2.79 32.56 -15.31
N VAL A 355 -2.71 31.23 -15.09
CA VAL A 355 -3.60 30.51 -14.17
C VAL A 355 -3.06 30.58 -12.74
N ASN A 356 -3.39 31.68 -12.05
CA ASN A 356 -2.95 31.94 -10.68
C ASN A 356 -3.77 31.21 -9.60
N THR A 357 -4.88 30.57 -9.98
CA THR A 357 -5.77 29.83 -9.09
C THR A 357 -5.30 28.38 -8.84
N SER A 358 -4.01 28.11 -9.01
CA SER A 358 -3.41 26.79 -8.78
C SER A 358 -2.35 26.84 -7.68
N ALA A 359 -2.33 25.83 -6.81
CA ALA A 359 -1.36 25.73 -5.72
C ALA A 359 -0.96 24.28 -5.42
N THR A 360 0.16 24.11 -4.71
CA THR A 360 0.61 22.79 -4.22
C THR A 360 1.05 22.86 -2.76
N ILE A 361 0.74 21.81 -1.99
CA ILE A 361 1.26 21.62 -0.64
C ILE A 361 2.05 20.31 -0.62
N ASN A 362 3.32 20.37 -0.23
CA ASN A 362 4.18 19.20 -0.12
C ASN A 362 5.08 19.23 1.12
N GLY A 363 5.87 18.18 1.33
CA GLY A 363 6.78 18.04 2.47
C GLY A 363 7.80 19.18 2.60
N ASN A 364 8.21 19.76 1.48
CA ASN A 364 9.21 20.84 1.42
C ASN A 364 8.58 22.24 1.51
N THR A 365 7.26 22.39 1.36
CA THR A 365 6.60 23.69 1.47
C THR A 365 6.76 24.22 2.91
N PRO A 366 7.36 25.41 3.11
CA PRO A 366 7.52 25.98 4.43
C PRO A 366 6.17 26.18 5.15
N PRO A 367 6.12 26.00 6.48
CA PRO A 367 4.97 26.32 7.33
C PRO A 367 4.13 27.54 6.95
N PHE A 368 4.77 28.71 6.82
CA PHE A 368 4.10 29.98 6.52
C PHE A 368 3.44 29.98 5.13
N GLU A 369 4.06 29.31 4.16
CA GLU A 369 3.55 29.26 2.79
C GLU A 369 2.39 28.27 2.69
N LYS A 370 2.48 27.15 3.40
CA LYS A 370 1.36 26.20 3.56
C LYS A 370 0.13 26.91 4.08
N GLU A 371 0.27 27.72 5.13
CA GLU A 371 -0.86 28.46 5.73
C GLU A 371 -1.50 29.44 4.75
N LYS A 372 -0.69 30.25 4.05
CA LYS A 372 -1.22 31.14 3.01
C LYS A 372 -1.96 30.39 1.91
N ILE A 373 -1.48 29.21 1.52
CA ILE A 373 -2.17 28.38 0.53
C ILE A 373 -3.49 27.86 1.10
N LEU A 374 -3.51 27.40 2.35
CA LEU A 374 -4.73 26.93 3.02
C LEU A 374 -5.78 28.02 3.13
N GLU A 375 -5.40 29.23 3.54
CA GLU A 375 -6.30 30.39 3.58
C GLU A 375 -6.92 30.65 2.21
N LYS A 376 -6.11 30.63 1.15
CA LYS A 376 -6.56 30.81 -0.23
C LYS A 376 -7.45 29.69 -0.75
N VAL A 377 -7.20 28.45 -0.35
CA VAL A 377 -8.06 27.31 -0.70
C VAL A 377 -9.43 27.48 -0.05
N GLN A 378 -9.45 27.83 1.24
CA GLN A 378 -10.67 28.06 2.02
C GLN A 378 -11.45 29.30 1.56
N SER A 379 -10.77 30.36 1.10
CA SER A 379 -11.39 31.57 0.54
C SER A 379 -11.84 31.43 -0.92
N GLN A 380 -11.75 30.23 -1.52
CA GLN A 380 -12.10 29.95 -2.91
C GLN A 380 -11.23 30.71 -3.96
N GLU A 381 -10.00 31.10 -3.60
CA GLU A 381 -9.02 31.72 -4.52
C GLU A 381 -8.19 30.68 -5.30
N VAL A 382 -8.12 29.44 -4.81
CA VAL A 382 -7.40 28.32 -5.47
C VAL A 382 -8.39 27.29 -5.98
N ASP A 383 -8.50 27.10 -7.29
CA ASP A 383 -9.40 26.13 -7.93
C ASP A 383 -8.78 24.73 -8.02
N ILE A 384 -7.45 24.66 -8.13
CA ILE A 384 -6.72 23.39 -8.30
C ILE A 384 -5.63 23.26 -7.23
N LEU A 385 -5.72 22.20 -6.42
CA LEU A 385 -4.77 21.92 -5.35
C LEU A 385 -4.03 20.59 -5.59
N TYR A 386 -2.73 20.68 -5.82
CA TYR A 386 -1.84 19.53 -6.00
C TYR A 386 -1.26 19.05 -4.67
N LEU A 387 -1.39 17.76 -4.37
CA LEU A 387 -1.00 17.15 -3.10
C LEU A 387 -0.32 15.79 -3.31
N SER A 388 0.53 15.41 -2.36
CA SER A 388 0.95 14.01 -2.23
C SER A 388 -0.08 13.22 -1.41
N PRO A 389 -0.18 11.88 -1.56
CA PRO A 389 -1.08 11.07 -0.73
C PRO A 389 -0.80 11.23 0.77
N GLU A 390 0.48 11.32 1.15
CA GLU A 390 0.91 11.52 2.53
C GLU A 390 0.41 12.86 3.07
N THR A 391 0.45 13.91 2.25
CA THR A 391 -0.05 15.24 2.64
C THR A 391 -1.55 15.23 2.83
N LEU A 392 -2.30 14.55 1.95
CA LEU A 392 -3.75 14.41 2.08
C LEU A 392 -4.12 13.64 3.36
N GLN A 393 -3.48 12.48 3.58
CA GLN A 393 -3.76 11.57 4.70
C GLN A 393 -3.21 12.06 6.04
N ALA A 394 -2.34 13.07 6.04
CA ALA A 394 -1.77 13.62 7.28
C ALA A 394 -2.81 14.25 8.22
N ARG A 395 -3.99 14.61 7.71
CA ARG A 395 -5.05 15.28 8.45
C ARG A 395 -6.20 14.32 8.70
N SER A 396 -6.68 14.24 9.94
CA SER A 396 -7.86 13.46 10.31
C SER A 396 -9.15 14.03 9.68
N ASP A 397 -9.22 15.36 9.57
CA ASP A 397 -10.34 16.09 8.97
C ASP A 397 -9.87 16.86 7.71
N ILE A 398 -10.53 16.60 6.57
CA ILE A 398 -10.29 17.29 5.30
C ILE A 398 -10.62 18.78 5.39
N LYS A 399 -11.51 19.21 6.30
CA LYS A 399 -11.87 20.62 6.48
C LYS A 399 -10.67 21.47 6.92
N MET A 400 -9.68 20.87 7.57
CA MET A 400 -8.40 21.53 7.85
C MET A 400 -7.65 21.94 6.57
N LEU A 401 -7.97 21.31 5.44
CA LEU A 401 -7.39 21.58 4.13
C LEU A 401 -8.31 22.47 3.29
N ILE A 402 -9.60 22.14 3.21
CA ILE A 402 -10.54 22.74 2.24
C ILE A 402 -11.59 23.66 2.86
N GLY A 403 -11.68 23.74 4.19
CA GLY A 403 -12.78 24.44 4.88
C GLY A 403 -14.10 23.72 4.67
N ASP A 404 -15.19 24.47 4.43
CA ASP A 404 -16.51 23.93 4.10
C ASP A 404 -16.77 23.84 2.59
N ARG A 405 -15.73 23.96 1.77
CA ARG A 405 -15.83 23.94 0.31
C ARG A 405 -16.16 22.55 -0.23
N SER A 406 -16.95 22.48 -1.30
CA SER A 406 -17.24 21.25 -2.03
C SER A 406 -16.04 20.74 -2.84
N ILE A 407 -15.98 19.43 -3.07
CA ILE A 407 -14.97 18.80 -3.93
C ILE A 407 -15.64 18.48 -5.26
N GLY A 408 -15.12 19.05 -6.35
CA GLY A 408 -15.66 18.78 -7.69
C GLY A 408 -15.17 17.45 -8.26
N VAL A 409 -13.85 17.25 -8.25
CA VAL A 409 -13.22 16.04 -8.78
C VAL A 409 -11.90 15.75 -8.07
N VAL A 410 -11.59 14.46 -7.91
CA VAL A 410 -10.30 13.99 -7.42
C VAL A 410 -9.54 13.31 -8.56
N ILE A 411 -8.41 13.88 -8.95
CA ILE A 411 -7.51 13.37 -9.98
C ILE A 411 -6.39 12.57 -9.33
N ILE A 412 -6.17 11.34 -9.77
CA ILE A 412 -5.01 10.52 -9.39
C ILE A 412 -4.06 10.45 -10.58
N ASP A 413 -3.00 11.23 -10.52
CA ASP A 413 -1.95 11.21 -11.55
C ASP A 413 -0.98 10.04 -11.32
N GLU A 414 -0.54 9.45 -12.42
CA GLU A 414 0.33 8.26 -12.46
C GLU A 414 -0.22 7.09 -11.62
N ALA A 415 -1.51 6.81 -11.79
CA ALA A 415 -2.26 5.85 -10.98
C ALA A 415 -1.70 4.41 -10.97
N HIS A 416 -0.85 4.05 -11.93
CA HIS A 416 -0.10 2.79 -11.89
C HIS A 416 0.78 2.64 -10.64
N ILE A 417 1.11 3.74 -9.95
CA ILE A 417 1.85 3.71 -8.68
C ILE A 417 1.04 3.04 -7.57
N VAL A 418 -0.30 3.16 -7.59
CA VAL A 418 -1.17 2.48 -6.61
C VAL A 418 -0.89 0.97 -6.61
N THR A 419 -0.65 0.39 -7.79
CA THR A 419 -0.47 -1.06 -7.95
C THR A 419 1.00 -1.47 -7.87
N THR A 420 1.90 -0.68 -8.46
CA THR A 420 3.33 -1.00 -8.53
C THR A 420 4.09 -0.64 -7.26
N TRP A 421 3.87 0.57 -6.70
CA TRP A 421 4.56 1.05 -5.50
C TRP A 421 3.71 0.86 -4.24
N GLY A 422 2.38 0.93 -4.32
CA GLY A 422 1.49 0.78 -3.17
C GLY A 422 1.70 -0.52 -2.41
N LYS A 423 1.89 -1.63 -3.14
CA LYS A 423 2.08 -2.98 -2.57
C LYS A 423 3.55 -3.33 -2.27
N SER A 424 4.51 -2.45 -2.53
CA SER A 424 5.95 -2.81 -2.49
C SER A 424 6.92 -1.74 -1.93
N PHE A 425 6.57 -0.45 -1.97
CA PHE A 425 7.50 0.65 -1.69
C PHE A 425 6.88 1.87 -0.97
N ARG A 426 5.69 2.33 -1.34
CA ARG A 426 5.00 3.49 -0.72
C ARG A 426 3.57 3.14 -0.35
N ALA A 427 3.37 2.70 0.88
CA ALA A 427 2.08 2.19 1.35
C ALA A 427 0.98 3.27 1.33
N ASP A 428 1.32 4.54 1.47
CA ASP A 428 0.35 5.65 1.47
C ASP A 428 -0.49 5.69 0.19
N TYR A 429 0.04 5.22 -0.95
CA TYR A 429 -0.73 5.07 -2.19
C TYR A 429 -1.83 4.00 -2.09
N TRP A 430 -1.60 2.96 -1.31
CA TRP A 430 -2.57 1.88 -1.11
C TRP A 430 -3.61 2.26 -0.05
N TYR A 431 -3.22 3.00 1.00
CA TYR A 431 -4.15 3.61 1.96
C TYR A 431 -5.02 4.72 1.35
N LEU A 432 -4.60 5.31 0.23
CA LEU A 432 -5.34 6.38 -0.44
C LEU A 432 -6.78 5.99 -0.77
N GLY A 433 -7.02 4.77 -1.28
CA GLY A 433 -8.38 4.34 -1.60
C GLY A 433 -9.28 4.20 -0.37
N ILE A 434 -8.72 3.79 0.77
CA ILE A 434 -9.45 3.73 2.04
C ILE A 434 -9.82 5.16 2.48
N TYR A 435 -8.86 6.09 2.38
CA TYR A 435 -9.08 7.50 2.70
C TYR A 435 -10.15 8.12 1.80
N LEU A 436 -10.09 7.90 0.48
CA LEU A 436 -11.07 8.43 -0.48
C LEU A 436 -12.45 7.81 -0.30
N ALA A 437 -12.54 6.51 0.00
CA ALA A 437 -13.81 5.87 0.33
C ALA A 437 -14.44 6.46 1.60
N LYS A 438 -13.62 6.79 2.61
CA LYS A 438 -14.07 7.52 3.80
C LYS A 438 -14.56 8.92 3.44
N LEU A 439 -13.78 9.67 2.67
CA LEU A 439 -14.12 11.02 2.24
C LEU A 439 -15.43 11.04 1.42
N ARG A 440 -15.67 10.02 0.60
CA ARG A 440 -16.92 9.79 -0.16
C ARG A 440 -18.16 9.55 0.70
N LYS A 441 -18.01 9.42 2.02
CA LYS A 441 -19.14 9.36 2.96
C LYS A 441 -19.70 10.77 3.22
N GLU A 442 -18.84 11.78 3.22
CA GLU A 442 -19.22 13.18 3.50
C GLU A 442 -19.34 14.02 2.22
N TYR A 443 -18.51 13.76 1.21
CA TYR A 443 -18.47 14.52 -0.04
C TYR A 443 -18.76 13.61 -1.23
N LYS A 444 -19.41 14.12 -2.28
CA LYS A 444 -19.68 13.36 -3.52
C LYS A 444 -18.78 13.90 -4.63
N PHE A 445 -17.93 13.03 -5.20
CA PHE A 445 -17.02 13.40 -6.29
C PHE A 445 -16.58 12.15 -7.07
N PRO A 446 -16.36 12.26 -8.40
CA PRO A 446 -15.71 11.23 -9.19
C PRO A 446 -14.19 11.20 -8.92
N ILE A 447 -13.63 9.99 -9.02
CA ILE A 447 -12.19 9.74 -9.08
C ILE A 447 -11.82 9.54 -10.55
N VAL A 448 -10.84 10.31 -11.01
CA VAL A 448 -10.31 10.20 -12.37
C VAL A 448 -8.85 9.79 -12.28
N THR A 449 -8.47 8.72 -12.96
CA THR A 449 -7.08 8.27 -12.99
C THR A 449 -6.41 8.52 -14.33
N PHE A 450 -5.14 8.93 -14.27
CA PHE A 450 -4.27 9.05 -15.44
C PHE A 450 -3.04 8.16 -15.26
N THR A 451 -2.70 7.39 -16.28
CA THR A 451 -1.43 6.66 -16.34
C THR A 451 -0.92 6.57 -17.77
N ALA A 452 0.39 6.43 -17.96
CA ALA A 452 0.94 6.19 -19.30
C ALA A 452 0.62 4.79 -19.82
N THR A 453 0.64 3.81 -18.93
CA THR A 453 0.60 2.39 -19.26
C THR A 453 -0.10 1.62 -18.15
N ALA A 454 -0.96 0.67 -18.51
CA ALA A 454 -1.57 -0.30 -17.58
C ALA A 454 -1.89 -1.58 -18.32
N ILE A 455 -1.51 -2.72 -17.74
CA ILE A 455 -1.85 -4.04 -18.25
C ILE A 455 -3.33 -4.29 -17.93
N TYR A 456 -4.08 -4.75 -18.93
CA TYR A 456 -5.46 -5.17 -18.81
C TYR A 456 -5.54 -6.70 -18.90
N GLY A 457 -6.26 -7.34 -17.96
CA GLY A 457 -6.42 -8.78 -17.91
C GLY A 457 -5.16 -9.56 -17.50
N GLY A 458 -5.32 -10.88 -17.42
CA GLY A 458 -4.27 -11.80 -17.01
C GLY A 458 -3.84 -11.64 -15.55
N ARG A 459 -2.70 -12.23 -15.19
CA ARG A 459 -2.20 -12.27 -13.79
C ARG A 459 -1.63 -10.93 -13.30
N GLU A 460 -1.29 -10.05 -14.23
CA GLU A 460 -0.69 -8.75 -13.96
C GLU A 460 -1.69 -7.61 -14.20
N ASP A 461 -3.00 -7.87 -14.12
CA ASP A 461 -4.04 -6.88 -14.37
C ASP A 461 -3.89 -5.67 -13.43
N MET A 462 -3.42 -4.57 -14.02
CA MET A 462 -3.19 -3.31 -13.32
C MET A 462 -4.45 -2.46 -13.25
N TYR A 463 -5.38 -2.63 -14.20
CA TYR A 463 -6.65 -1.91 -14.22
C TYR A 463 -7.50 -2.35 -13.03
N LEU A 464 -7.73 -3.67 -12.91
CA LEU A 464 -8.46 -4.29 -11.80
C LEU A 464 -7.88 -3.88 -10.45
N ASP A 465 -6.57 -4.03 -10.31
CA ASP A 465 -5.85 -3.67 -9.10
C ASP A 465 -6.02 -2.19 -8.72
N THR A 466 -5.93 -1.28 -9.70
CA THR A 466 -6.05 0.16 -9.44
C THR A 466 -7.48 0.49 -9.03
N ARG A 467 -8.46 -0.03 -9.78
CA ARG A 467 -9.89 0.14 -9.52
C ARG A 467 -10.24 -0.31 -8.11
N ASN A 468 -9.88 -1.55 -7.76
CA ASN A 468 -10.15 -2.14 -6.44
C ASN A 468 -9.36 -1.43 -5.32
N SER A 469 -8.12 -1.01 -5.57
CA SER A 469 -7.31 -0.34 -4.54
C SER A 469 -7.78 1.08 -4.24
N LEU A 470 -8.38 1.78 -5.23
CA LEU A 470 -8.92 3.13 -5.07
C LEU A 470 -10.41 3.15 -4.72
N ASN A 471 -11.08 1.99 -4.67
CA ASN A 471 -12.53 1.85 -4.53
C ASN A 471 -13.29 2.69 -5.58
N MET A 472 -12.91 2.52 -6.85
CA MET A 472 -13.52 3.24 -7.96
C MET A 472 -14.93 2.70 -8.28
N ILE A 473 -15.85 3.60 -8.58
CA ILE A 473 -17.26 3.32 -8.87
C ILE A 473 -17.44 3.19 -10.38
N SER A 474 -17.56 1.95 -10.88
CA SER A 474 -17.89 1.61 -12.26
C SER A 474 -17.22 2.52 -13.31
N PRO A 475 -15.89 2.54 -13.44
CA PRO A 475 -15.21 3.58 -14.21
C PRO A 475 -15.52 3.54 -15.71
N ILE A 476 -15.58 4.71 -16.34
CA ILE A 476 -15.49 4.88 -17.80
C ILE A 476 -14.03 4.70 -18.18
N SER A 477 -13.71 3.66 -18.96
CA SER A 477 -12.34 3.23 -19.18
C SER A 477 -11.85 3.52 -20.60
N TYR A 478 -10.75 4.26 -20.69
CA TYR A 478 -10.05 4.64 -21.90
C TYR A 478 -8.66 3.99 -21.93
N PHE A 479 -8.45 2.99 -22.80
CA PHE A 479 -7.16 2.30 -22.93
C PHE A 479 -6.39 2.74 -24.17
N GLY A 480 -5.39 3.60 -24.00
CA GLY A 480 -4.57 4.15 -25.06
C GLY A 480 -3.66 3.11 -25.72
N ASP A 481 -3.38 3.34 -27.01
CA ASP A 481 -2.44 2.52 -27.78
C ASP A 481 -1.02 2.62 -27.18
N VAL A 482 -0.45 1.47 -26.79
CA VAL A 482 0.90 1.36 -26.22
C VAL A 482 1.99 1.31 -27.28
N ARG A 483 1.64 1.04 -28.55
CA ARG A 483 2.60 0.89 -29.64
C ARG A 483 3.25 2.23 -30.02
N ARG A 484 4.57 2.21 -30.21
CA ARG A 484 5.36 3.36 -30.70
C ARG A 484 6.14 3.00 -31.96
N ASP A 485 5.51 3.17 -33.13
CA ASP A 485 6.14 2.89 -34.43
C ASP A 485 7.35 3.82 -34.75
N ASP A 486 7.46 4.94 -34.03
CA ASP A 486 8.57 5.87 -34.06
C ASP A 486 9.78 5.42 -33.22
N LEU A 487 9.63 4.35 -32.42
CA LEU A 487 10.70 3.81 -31.58
C LEU A 487 11.18 2.46 -32.10
N LEU A 488 12.44 2.41 -32.52
CA LEU A 488 13.10 1.21 -33.01
C LEU A 488 13.88 0.52 -31.90
N MET A 489 13.80 -0.82 -31.86
CA MET A 489 14.44 -1.64 -30.84
C MET A 489 15.74 -2.24 -31.35
N SER A 490 16.85 -1.89 -30.71
CA SER A 490 18.18 -2.46 -30.93
C SER A 490 18.59 -3.27 -29.70
N VAL A 491 18.02 -4.46 -29.59
CA VAL A 491 18.30 -5.43 -28.52
C VAL A 491 19.26 -6.48 -29.07
N ARG A 492 20.38 -6.74 -28.39
CA ARG A 492 21.38 -7.74 -28.81
C ARG A 492 21.72 -8.66 -27.64
N SER A 493 21.85 -9.96 -27.91
CA SER A 493 22.47 -10.89 -26.97
C SER A 493 23.99 -10.78 -27.11
N SER A 494 24.68 -10.50 -26.01
CA SER A 494 26.12 -10.24 -25.97
C SER A 494 26.93 -11.35 -25.29
N GLU A 495 26.39 -12.57 -25.21
CA GLU A 495 27.10 -13.71 -24.59
C GLU A 495 28.47 -13.99 -25.24
N LYS A 496 28.61 -13.75 -26.55
CA LYS A 496 29.89 -13.87 -27.25
C LYS A 496 30.90 -12.78 -26.83
N ASP A 497 30.44 -11.57 -26.54
CA ASP A 497 31.29 -10.49 -26.05
C ASP A 497 31.80 -10.80 -24.63
N LEU A 498 30.98 -11.47 -23.81
CA LEU A 498 31.38 -11.93 -22.48
C LEU A 498 32.54 -12.95 -22.53
N ASP A 499 32.49 -13.88 -23.49
CA ASP A 499 33.60 -14.83 -23.68
C ASP A 499 34.88 -14.12 -24.15
N ALA A 500 34.76 -13.15 -25.07
CA ALA A 500 35.90 -12.36 -25.56
C ALA A 500 36.59 -11.54 -24.47
N GLU A 501 35.85 -11.08 -23.46
CA GLU A 501 36.35 -10.28 -22.34
C GLU A 501 36.75 -11.13 -21.12
N GLY A 502 37.00 -12.42 -21.29
CA GLY A 502 37.47 -13.31 -20.22
C GLY A 502 36.41 -13.64 -19.17
N ARG A 503 35.13 -13.56 -19.53
CA ARG A 503 33.96 -13.81 -18.66
C ARG A 503 33.81 -12.87 -17.47
N ASP A 504 34.45 -11.70 -17.53
CA ASP A 504 34.22 -10.61 -16.60
C ASP A 504 32.99 -9.79 -17.05
N TYR A 505 31.91 -9.95 -16.30
CA TYR A 505 30.64 -9.26 -16.54
C TYR A 505 30.80 -7.72 -16.51
N ARG A 506 31.50 -7.17 -15.51
CA ARG A 506 31.62 -5.72 -15.35
C ARG A 506 32.45 -5.12 -16.47
N LYS A 507 33.56 -5.76 -16.81
CA LYS A 507 34.44 -5.33 -17.90
C LYS A 507 33.70 -5.31 -19.23
N THR A 508 32.96 -6.39 -19.54
CA THR A 508 32.18 -6.53 -20.77
C THR A 508 31.12 -5.43 -20.90
N LYS A 509 30.31 -5.21 -19.86
CA LYS A 509 29.24 -4.22 -19.88
C LYS A 509 29.77 -2.78 -19.98
N ASN A 510 30.86 -2.46 -19.30
CA ASN A 510 31.53 -1.16 -19.44
C ASN A 510 32.05 -0.93 -20.87
N ALA A 511 32.65 -1.95 -21.50
CA ALA A 511 33.12 -1.85 -22.88
C ALA A 511 31.98 -1.62 -23.88
N LEU A 512 30.87 -2.33 -23.74
CA LEU A 512 29.67 -2.18 -24.58
C LEU A 512 29.03 -0.80 -24.42
N ALA A 513 28.82 -0.34 -23.18
CA ALA A 513 28.24 0.97 -22.93
C ALA A 513 29.16 2.11 -23.43
N LEU A 514 30.48 1.98 -23.28
CA LEU A 514 31.42 2.95 -23.83
C LEU A 514 31.39 2.98 -25.37
N LYS A 515 31.28 1.82 -26.01
CA LYS A 515 31.10 1.70 -27.47
C LYS A 515 29.84 2.42 -27.94
N HIS A 516 28.73 2.31 -27.19
CA HIS A 516 27.52 3.09 -27.48
C HIS A 516 27.78 4.59 -27.41
N LEU A 517 28.38 5.10 -26.32
CA LEU A 517 28.69 6.53 -26.18
C LEU A 517 29.54 7.04 -27.35
N LYS A 518 30.59 6.32 -27.74
CA LYS A 518 31.43 6.66 -28.91
C LYS A 518 30.63 6.77 -30.21
N MET A 519 29.71 5.83 -30.45
CA MET A 519 28.86 5.86 -31.64
C MET A 519 27.87 7.02 -31.62
N ALA A 520 27.25 7.30 -30.47
CA ALA A 520 26.31 8.40 -30.29
C ALA A 520 27.01 9.77 -30.45
N THR A 521 28.23 9.92 -29.93
CA THR A 521 29.08 11.11 -30.17
C THR A 521 29.32 11.34 -31.66
N LYS A 522 29.74 10.30 -32.40
CA LYS A 522 29.99 10.38 -33.84
C LYS A 522 28.75 10.82 -34.64
N LYS A 523 27.56 10.41 -34.19
CA LYS A 523 26.28 10.74 -34.83
C LYS A 523 25.61 12.01 -34.28
N LYS A 524 26.24 12.70 -33.31
CA LYS A 524 25.66 13.86 -32.60
C LYS A 524 24.28 13.60 -31.99
N GLN A 525 24.08 12.39 -31.47
CA GLN A 525 22.80 11.97 -30.88
C GLN A 525 22.81 12.18 -29.37
N LYS A 526 21.72 12.73 -28.81
CA LYS A 526 21.49 12.75 -27.37
C LYS A 526 21.13 11.34 -26.90
N SER A 527 21.83 10.84 -25.87
CA SER A 527 21.53 9.52 -25.28
C SER A 527 21.27 9.61 -23.77
N LEU A 528 20.28 8.86 -23.30
CA LEU A 528 19.99 8.61 -21.89
C LEU A 528 20.35 7.16 -21.55
N LEU A 529 21.21 6.96 -20.55
CA LEU A 529 21.69 5.64 -20.14
C LEU A 529 21.14 5.27 -18.75
N TYR A 530 20.37 4.18 -18.66
CA TYR A 530 19.79 3.69 -17.41
C TYR A 530 20.67 2.65 -16.72
N PHE A 531 20.85 2.81 -15.41
CA PHE A 531 21.62 1.94 -14.53
C PHE A 531 20.76 1.41 -13.36
N PRO A 532 20.87 0.11 -13.01
CA PRO A 532 20.15 -0.47 -11.88
C PRO A 532 20.48 0.19 -10.54
N THR A 533 21.76 0.55 -10.32
CA THR A 533 22.22 1.13 -9.04
C THR A 533 23.13 2.33 -9.25
N VAL A 534 23.10 3.25 -8.27
CA VAL A 534 24.01 4.42 -8.23
C VAL A 534 25.48 4.00 -8.25
N ARG A 535 25.81 2.84 -7.65
CA ARG A 535 27.17 2.30 -7.67
C ARG A 535 27.62 1.95 -9.09
N LEU A 536 26.81 1.22 -9.86
CA LEU A 536 27.15 0.88 -11.24
C LEU A 536 27.30 2.13 -12.11
N LEU A 537 26.43 3.11 -11.91
CA LEU A 537 26.48 4.41 -12.58
C LEU A 537 27.80 5.13 -12.29
N ILE A 538 28.19 5.26 -11.03
CA ILE A 538 29.45 5.92 -10.64
C ILE A 538 30.67 5.12 -11.12
N ASP A 539 30.66 3.80 -10.97
CA ASP A 539 31.73 2.91 -11.44
C ASP A 539 31.95 3.10 -12.96
N PHE A 540 30.87 3.15 -13.75
CA PHE A 540 30.94 3.39 -15.18
C PHE A 540 31.38 4.83 -15.52
N TYR A 541 30.86 5.85 -14.83
CA TYR A 541 31.29 7.23 -15.06
C TYR A 541 32.81 7.39 -14.85
N ASN A 542 33.35 6.82 -13.78
CA ASN A 542 34.79 6.84 -13.51
C ASN A 542 35.59 6.12 -14.61
N PHE A 543 35.06 5.01 -15.12
CA PHE A 543 35.64 4.31 -16.26
C PHE A 543 35.64 5.19 -17.53
N VAL A 544 34.56 5.94 -17.81
CA VAL A 544 34.51 6.89 -18.93
C VAL A 544 35.52 8.03 -18.74
N VAL A 545 35.64 8.60 -17.54
CA VAL A 545 36.63 9.66 -17.23
C VAL A 545 38.05 9.19 -17.54
N GLN A 546 38.38 7.94 -17.20
CA GLN A 546 39.73 7.39 -17.43
C GLN A 546 40.03 7.09 -18.90
N ASN A 547 39.02 6.65 -19.68
CA ASN A 547 39.24 6.14 -21.03
C ASN A 547 38.85 7.14 -22.14
N GLU A 548 37.87 8.01 -21.90
CA GLU A 548 37.32 8.99 -22.85
C GLU A 548 36.96 10.32 -22.15
N PRO A 549 37.94 11.13 -21.73
CA PRO A 549 37.71 12.37 -20.97
C PRO A 549 36.79 13.38 -21.66
N GLU A 550 36.85 13.49 -22.99
CA GLU A 550 36.01 14.41 -23.76
C GLU A 550 34.53 13.99 -23.79
N ILE A 551 34.25 12.68 -23.75
CA ILE A 551 32.89 12.17 -23.59
C ILE A 551 32.42 12.44 -22.16
N ALA A 552 33.28 12.24 -21.16
CA ALA A 552 32.95 12.48 -19.76
C ALA A 552 32.51 13.93 -19.50
N LYS A 553 33.19 14.93 -20.11
CA LYS A 553 32.81 16.35 -20.03
C LYS A 553 31.40 16.65 -20.54
N LYS A 554 30.86 15.83 -21.45
CA LYS A 554 29.51 15.95 -22.00
C LYS A 554 28.50 14.99 -21.35
N THR A 555 28.86 14.40 -20.21
CA THR A 555 28.09 13.36 -19.53
C THR A 555 27.68 13.81 -18.13
N GLY A 556 26.38 14.02 -17.92
CA GLY A 556 25.81 14.29 -16.60
C GLY A 556 25.44 13.00 -15.85
N LYS A 557 25.20 13.14 -14.54
CA LYS A 557 24.73 12.05 -13.66
C LYS A 557 23.41 12.46 -13.02
N TYR A 558 22.44 11.55 -12.97
CA TYR A 558 21.14 11.82 -12.38
C TYR A 558 20.62 10.65 -11.53
N PHE A 559 20.52 10.84 -10.21
CA PHE A 559 19.99 9.83 -9.29
C PHE A 559 19.31 10.45 -8.07
N GLY A 560 18.52 9.64 -7.35
CA GLY A 560 17.55 10.14 -6.36
C GLY A 560 18.13 10.97 -5.22
N THR A 561 19.35 10.66 -4.75
CA THR A 561 20.00 11.34 -3.62
C THR A 561 20.75 12.63 -3.99
N LEU A 562 20.78 13.03 -5.26
CA LEU A 562 21.34 14.34 -5.65
C LEU A 562 20.48 15.47 -5.08
N GLN A 563 21.14 16.59 -4.76
CA GLN A 563 20.45 17.81 -4.32
C GLN A 563 19.58 18.37 -5.44
N LYS A 564 18.60 19.21 -5.09
CA LYS A 564 17.66 19.74 -6.08
C LYS A 564 18.39 20.62 -7.10
N GLU A 565 19.31 21.45 -6.62
CA GLU A 565 20.09 22.38 -7.43
C GLU A 565 20.93 21.63 -8.48
N GLU A 566 21.59 20.54 -8.08
CA GLU A 566 22.38 19.69 -8.99
C GLU A 566 21.50 19.01 -10.05
N LYS A 567 20.29 18.55 -9.67
CA LYS A 567 19.33 17.96 -10.61
C LYS A 567 18.86 18.98 -11.63
N ASP A 568 18.54 20.18 -11.18
CA ASP A 568 18.06 21.27 -12.02
C ASP A 568 19.13 21.75 -13.01
N GLU A 569 20.39 21.86 -12.56
CA GLU A 569 21.56 22.18 -13.40
C GLU A 569 21.75 21.13 -14.51
N VAL A 570 21.88 19.85 -14.14
CA VAL A 570 22.07 18.75 -15.11
C VAL A 570 20.91 18.67 -16.12
N LEU A 571 19.67 18.90 -15.68
CA LEU A 571 18.52 18.92 -16.58
C LEU A 571 18.54 20.13 -17.52
N SER A 572 18.96 21.30 -17.03
CA SER A 572 19.10 22.52 -17.83
C SER A 572 20.16 22.33 -18.93
N GLU A 573 21.35 21.85 -18.57
CA GLU A 573 22.45 21.61 -19.51
C GLU A 573 22.11 20.54 -20.55
N TYR A 574 21.36 19.50 -20.15
CA TYR A 574 20.92 18.46 -21.09
C TYR A 574 19.83 18.95 -22.04
N LYS A 575 18.92 19.82 -21.57
CA LYS A 575 17.93 20.49 -22.41
C LYS A 575 18.59 21.46 -23.39
N SER A 576 19.54 22.28 -22.94
CA SER A 576 20.28 23.22 -23.80
C SER A 576 21.16 22.50 -24.83
N GLY A 577 21.57 21.27 -24.53
CA GLY A 577 22.43 20.45 -25.38
C GLY A 577 23.92 20.57 -25.07
N GLU A 578 24.28 21.25 -23.98
CA GLU A 578 25.63 21.26 -23.41
C GLU A 578 26.05 19.85 -22.99
N LEU A 579 25.16 19.14 -22.30
CA LEU A 579 25.29 17.72 -22.08
C LEU A 579 24.71 16.94 -23.26
N GLN A 580 25.46 15.97 -23.75
CA GLN A 580 25.01 15.03 -24.77
C GLN A 580 24.49 13.73 -24.15
N PHE A 581 25.00 13.38 -22.96
CA PHE A 581 24.73 12.12 -22.29
C PHE A 581 24.26 12.34 -20.86
N ILE A 582 23.31 11.53 -20.43
CA ILE A 582 22.93 11.42 -19.03
C ILE A 582 23.07 9.96 -18.60
N LEU A 583 23.83 9.72 -17.54
CA LEU A 583 23.80 8.45 -16.82
C LEU A 583 22.79 8.59 -15.68
N ALA A 584 21.79 7.72 -15.65
CA ALA A 584 20.67 7.84 -14.74
C ALA A 584 20.29 6.52 -14.07
N THR A 585 19.75 6.60 -12.85
CA THR A 585 18.89 5.53 -12.33
C THR A 585 17.42 5.80 -12.69
N LYS A 586 16.51 4.93 -12.26
CA LYS A 586 15.05 5.13 -12.41
C LYS A 586 14.54 6.49 -11.88
N ALA A 587 15.33 7.18 -11.06
CA ALA A 587 15.05 8.54 -10.62
C ALA A 587 14.97 9.56 -11.77
N PHE A 588 15.68 9.36 -12.89
CA PHE A 588 15.46 10.14 -14.12
C PHE A 588 14.17 9.63 -14.76
N GLY A 589 13.07 10.06 -14.19
CA GLY A 589 11.80 9.38 -14.31
C GLY A 589 10.68 10.36 -14.62
N MET A 590 9.55 10.08 -13.99
CA MET A 590 8.29 10.81 -14.14
C MET A 590 8.49 12.32 -13.98
N GLY A 591 7.76 13.10 -14.78
CA GLY A 591 7.83 14.56 -14.81
C GLY A 591 8.93 15.17 -15.67
N ILE A 592 9.97 14.41 -16.05
CA ILE A 592 10.98 14.92 -16.98
C ILE A 592 10.47 14.85 -18.42
N ASP A 593 10.44 16.00 -19.09
CA ASP A 593 10.10 16.13 -20.50
C ASP A 593 11.21 16.78 -21.33
N ILE A 594 11.75 16.00 -22.27
CA ILE A 594 12.85 16.38 -23.16
C ILE A 594 12.48 15.89 -24.57
N PRO A 595 12.24 16.80 -25.52
CA PRO A 595 11.61 16.46 -26.80
C PRO A 595 12.55 15.70 -27.76
N ASP A 596 13.86 15.88 -27.63
CA ASP A 596 14.87 15.51 -28.64
C ASP A 596 15.82 14.37 -28.21
N ILE A 597 15.44 13.55 -27.23
CA ILE A 597 16.22 12.34 -26.88
C ILE A 597 16.17 11.35 -28.05
N THR A 598 17.35 10.99 -28.58
CA THR A 598 17.44 10.06 -29.71
C THR A 598 17.56 8.61 -29.26
N ASN A 599 18.41 8.34 -28.26
CA ASN A 599 18.67 6.98 -27.78
C ASN A 599 18.34 6.86 -26.29
N VAL A 600 17.65 5.79 -25.92
CA VAL A 600 17.57 5.30 -24.54
C VAL A 600 18.29 3.96 -24.48
N TYR A 601 19.36 3.89 -23.71
CA TYR A 601 20.21 2.72 -23.59
C TYR A 601 20.17 2.18 -22.15
N HIS A 602 19.93 0.88 -21.98
CA HIS A 602 19.96 0.24 -20.67
C HIS A 602 21.29 -0.46 -20.46
N TYR A 603 22.04 -0.02 -19.45
CA TYR A 603 23.21 -0.76 -18.99
C TYR A 603 22.78 -2.13 -18.47
N ALA A 604 21.68 -2.22 -17.74
CA ALA A 604 20.96 -3.45 -17.47
C ALA A 604 19.49 -3.09 -17.22
N PRO A 605 18.56 -4.05 -17.24
CA PRO A 605 17.16 -3.74 -16.93
C PRO A 605 17.04 -3.17 -15.50
N THR A 606 16.30 -2.09 -15.37
CA THR A 606 16.16 -1.28 -14.12
C THR A 606 14.88 -1.59 -13.35
N GLY A 607 14.01 -2.45 -13.89
CA GLY A 607 12.71 -2.77 -13.32
C GLY A 607 11.97 -3.83 -14.11
N ASN A 608 10.64 -3.74 -14.11
CA ASN A 608 9.74 -4.66 -14.81
C ASN A 608 9.53 -4.28 -16.30
N VAL A 609 8.68 -5.01 -17.01
CA VAL A 609 8.38 -4.72 -18.44
C VAL A 609 7.75 -3.35 -18.61
N VAL A 610 6.84 -2.96 -17.70
CA VAL A 610 6.17 -1.65 -17.74
C VAL A 610 7.18 -0.52 -17.58
N ASP A 611 8.11 -0.66 -16.64
CA ASP A 611 9.20 0.29 -16.43
C ASP A 611 10.06 0.42 -17.68
N TYR A 612 10.46 -0.72 -18.28
CA TYR A 612 11.26 -0.71 -19.51
C TYR A 612 10.56 0.03 -20.65
N VAL A 613 9.27 -0.23 -20.87
CA VAL A 613 8.47 0.44 -21.92
C VAL A 613 8.34 1.94 -21.66
N GLN A 614 8.12 2.35 -20.42
CA GLN A 614 8.07 3.77 -20.05
C GLN A 614 9.43 4.48 -20.24
N GLU A 615 10.52 3.81 -19.87
CA GLU A 615 11.89 4.34 -19.97
C GLU A 615 12.30 4.53 -21.43
N ILE A 616 12.10 3.54 -22.30
CA ILE A 616 12.42 3.67 -23.73
C ILE A 616 11.49 4.67 -24.44
N GLY A 617 10.24 4.82 -23.96
CA GLY A 617 9.26 5.79 -24.48
C GLY A 617 9.68 7.26 -24.34
N ARG A 618 10.79 7.54 -23.64
CA ARG A 618 11.41 8.87 -23.55
C ARG A 618 12.13 9.30 -24.83
N ALA A 619 12.52 8.36 -25.68
CA ALA A 619 13.06 8.68 -26.99
C ALA A 619 11.95 9.12 -27.97
N ALA A 620 12.33 9.97 -28.92
CA ALA A 620 11.47 10.44 -30.01
C ALA A 620 10.13 11.03 -29.56
N ARG A 621 10.11 11.85 -28.50
CA ARG A 621 8.89 12.53 -28.05
C ARG A 621 8.39 13.56 -29.06
N ASP A 622 9.30 14.32 -29.66
CA ASP A 622 8.98 15.25 -30.73
C ASP A 622 9.47 14.71 -32.08
N LYS A 623 8.53 14.17 -32.86
CA LYS A 623 8.80 13.58 -34.18
C LYS A 623 9.36 14.58 -35.19
N SER A 624 9.15 15.88 -34.98
CA SER A 624 9.73 16.92 -35.84
C SER A 624 11.24 17.07 -35.61
N LYS A 625 11.72 16.77 -34.40
CA LYS A 625 13.13 16.84 -34.02
C LYS A 625 13.84 15.50 -34.18
N VAL A 626 13.16 14.42 -33.78
CA VAL A 626 13.69 13.05 -33.81
C VAL A 626 12.63 12.16 -34.50
N PRO A 627 12.73 11.97 -35.82
CA PRO A 627 11.77 11.15 -36.57
C PRO A 627 11.71 9.69 -36.11
N HIS A 628 12.87 9.14 -35.70
CA HIS A 628 12.99 7.80 -35.16
C HIS A 628 13.95 7.77 -33.96
N GLY A 629 13.46 7.22 -32.84
CA GLY A 629 14.24 6.98 -31.64
C GLY A 629 14.71 5.53 -31.53
N PHE A 630 15.63 5.26 -30.61
CA PHE A 630 16.13 3.91 -30.36
C PHE A 630 16.04 3.50 -28.89
N GLY A 631 15.37 2.38 -28.61
CA GLY A 631 15.47 1.64 -27.36
C GLY A 631 16.56 0.57 -27.49
N MET A 632 17.59 0.61 -26.63
CA MET A 632 18.81 -0.17 -26.82
C MET A 632 19.21 -0.93 -25.56
N ILE A 633 19.64 -2.19 -25.73
CA ILE A 633 20.29 -2.97 -24.67
C ILE A 633 21.20 -4.04 -25.29
N ASP A 634 22.43 -4.10 -24.81
CA ASP A 634 23.33 -5.23 -25.05
C ASP A 634 23.20 -6.20 -23.88
N PHE A 635 22.27 -7.16 -24.00
CA PHE A 635 21.81 -8.02 -22.92
C PHE A 635 22.76 -9.19 -22.66
N LEU A 636 23.09 -9.39 -21.37
CA LEU A 636 23.74 -10.58 -20.85
C LEU A 636 22.79 -11.31 -19.91
N SER A 637 22.81 -12.65 -19.90
CA SER A 637 21.97 -13.45 -18.99
C SER A 637 22.18 -13.10 -17.51
N ARG A 638 23.40 -12.64 -17.16
CA ARG A 638 23.77 -12.15 -15.83
C ARG A 638 23.14 -10.81 -15.45
N ASP A 639 22.65 -10.01 -16.40
CA ASP A 639 21.94 -8.74 -16.12
C ASP A 639 20.72 -8.96 -15.22
N MET A 640 20.08 -10.13 -15.32
CA MET A 640 18.91 -10.49 -14.52
C MET A 640 19.20 -10.64 -13.02
N ASN A 641 20.47 -10.75 -12.63
CA ASN A 641 20.86 -10.71 -11.22
C ASN A 641 20.67 -9.32 -10.61
N GLU A 642 20.85 -8.25 -11.39
CA GLU A 642 20.61 -6.87 -10.94
C GLU A 642 19.12 -6.64 -10.65
N VAL A 643 18.25 -7.12 -11.54
CA VAL A 643 16.78 -7.05 -11.35
C VAL A 643 16.36 -7.79 -10.09
N LYS A 644 16.85 -9.02 -9.88
CA LYS A 644 16.57 -9.78 -8.65
C LYS A 644 17.07 -9.07 -7.40
N GLN A 645 18.23 -8.43 -7.46
CA GLN A 645 18.78 -7.69 -6.32
C GLN A 645 17.89 -6.51 -5.95
N LEU A 646 17.42 -5.72 -6.94
CA LEU A 646 16.51 -4.60 -6.71
C LEU A 646 15.21 -5.05 -6.05
N HIS A 647 14.61 -6.14 -6.54
CA HIS A 647 13.40 -6.70 -5.94
C HIS A 647 13.63 -7.28 -4.53
N GLY A 648 14.76 -7.94 -4.30
CA GLY A 648 15.09 -8.52 -2.99
C GLY A 648 15.26 -7.50 -1.88
N MET A 649 15.67 -6.26 -2.20
CA MET A 649 15.87 -5.19 -1.20
C MET A 649 14.57 -4.66 -0.59
N SER A 650 13.48 -4.60 -1.36
CA SER A 650 12.18 -4.09 -0.88
C SER A 650 11.14 -5.18 -0.58
N ALA A 651 11.43 -6.43 -0.93
CA ALA A 651 10.47 -7.53 -0.76
C ALA A 651 10.19 -7.84 0.72
N ILE A 652 8.91 -7.80 1.08
CA ILE A 652 8.39 -8.38 2.31
C ILE A 652 8.52 -9.89 2.23
N ARG A 653 8.92 -10.51 3.35
CA ARG A 653 8.97 -11.97 3.47
C ARG A 653 7.85 -12.49 4.37
N LYS A 654 7.46 -13.76 4.16
CA LYS A 654 6.39 -14.42 4.92
C LYS A 654 6.68 -14.47 6.43
N ASP A 655 7.93 -14.69 6.83
CA ASP A 655 8.37 -14.60 8.23
C ASP A 655 8.09 -13.25 8.85
N GLN A 656 8.29 -12.17 8.11
CA GLN A 656 8.01 -10.83 8.61
C GLN A 656 6.51 -10.62 8.84
N ILE A 657 5.64 -11.13 7.95
CA ILE A 657 4.18 -11.07 8.12
C ILE A 657 3.75 -11.80 9.41
N LEU A 658 4.26 -13.01 9.63
CA LEU A 658 3.93 -13.80 10.82
C LEU A 658 4.43 -13.16 12.11
N GLU A 659 5.65 -12.60 12.13
CA GLU A 659 6.16 -11.89 13.30
C GLU A 659 5.38 -10.60 13.59
N VAL A 660 4.93 -9.86 12.54
CA VAL A 660 4.03 -8.71 12.73
C VAL A 660 2.71 -9.13 13.35
N MET A 661 2.06 -10.20 12.87
CA MET A 661 0.82 -10.73 13.48
C MET A 661 1.02 -11.11 14.95
N ARG A 662 2.16 -11.75 15.29
CA ARG A 662 2.50 -12.11 16.68
C ARG A 662 2.67 -10.88 17.56
N LYS A 663 3.39 -9.86 17.08
CA LYS A 663 3.60 -8.61 17.80
C LYS A 663 2.26 -7.92 18.10
N ILE A 664 1.36 -7.83 17.11
CA ILE A 664 0.02 -7.25 17.28
C ILE A 664 -0.76 -7.99 18.37
N LEU A 665 -0.79 -9.33 18.33
CA LEU A 665 -1.46 -10.13 19.35
C LEU A 665 -0.84 -9.97 20.75
N SER A 666 0.47 -9.81 20.84
CA SER A 666 1.16 -9.55 22.10
C SER A 666 0.72 -8.23 22.71
N VAL A 667 0.77 -7.15 21.91
CA VAL A 667 0.33 -5.81 22.32
C VAL A 667 -1.15 -5.80 22.71
N TYR A 668 -2.00 -6.53 21.97
CA TYR A 668 -3.42 -6.70 22.31
C TYR A 668 -3.62 -7.31 23.70
N LYS A 669 -2.93 -8.42 24.00
CA LYS A 669 -3.05 -9.13 25.28
C LYS A 669 -2.52 -8.29 26.44
N GLU A 670 -1.44 -7.55 26.22
CA GLU A 670 -0.84 -6.66 27.24
C GLU A 670 -1.75 -5.51 27.62
N LYS A 671 -2.46 -4.93 26.65
CA LYS A 671 -3.44 -3.86 26.89
C LYS A 671 -4.78 -4.39 27.41
N GLY A 672 -4.79 -5.56 28.05
CA GLY A 672 -5.99 -6.15 28.64
C GLY A 672 -7.03 -6.58 27.60
N ASN A 673 -6.60 -6.94 26.39
CA ASN A 673 -7.48 -7.24 25.24
C ASN A 673 -8.26 -6.01 24.73
N ASN A 674 -7.70 -4.81 24.86
CA ASN A 674 -8.28 -3.61 24.28
C ASN A 674 -8.25 -3.67 22.74
N ARG A 675 -9.40 -3.43 22.11
CA ARG A 675 -9.55 -3.40 20.65
C ARG A 675 -8.73 -2.31 19.97
N ASN A 676 -8.60 -1.17 20.62
CA ASN A 676 -7.98 0.01 20.07
C ASN A 676 -6.53 0.05 20.53
N LEU A 677 -5.63 -0.26 19.60
CA LEU A 677 -4.20 -0.27 19.86
C LEU A 677 -3.56 0.91 19.15
N ILE A 678 -2.68 1.58 19.88
CA ILE A 678 -1.72 2.50 19.30
C ILE A 678 -0.38 1.78 19.32
N ILE A 679 0.21 1.64 18.14
CA ILE A 679 1.51 1.02 17.92
C ILE A 679 2.44 1.99 17.18
N SER A 680 3.74 1.86 17.40
CA SER A 680 4.77 2.59 16.66
C SER A 680 5.42 1.67 15.63
N PRO A 681 5.77 2.14 14.40
CA PRO A 681 6.61 1.39 13.47
C PRO A 681 7.94 0.93 14.11
N GLU A 682 8.45 1.68 15.09
CA GLU A 682 9.65 1.31 15.85
C GLU A 682 9.49 0.01 16.63
N ASP A 683 8.27 -0.33 17.08
CA ASP A 683 7.98 -1.59 17.78
C ASP A 683 8.25 -2.81 16.87
N PHE A 684 8.35 -2.61 15.55
CA PHE A 684 8.61 -3.64 14.55
C PHE A 684 10.02 -3.53 13.94
N LYS A 685 10.88 -2.59 14.39
CA LYS A 685 12.20 -2.35 13.81
C LYS A 685 13.04 -3.64 13.73
N TYR A 686 13.01 -4.46 14.77
CA TYR A 686 13.72 -5.73 14.84
C TYR A 686 13.34 -6.74 13.73
N ILE A 687 12.16 -6.62 13.13
CA ILE A 687 11.65 -7.50 12.05
C ILE A 687 12.19 -7.07 10.68
N PHE A 688 12.37 -5.77 10.45
CA PHE A 688 12.58 -5.21 9.11
C PHE A 688 13.99 -4.74 8.80
N VAL A 689 14.84 -4.49 9.81
CA VAL A 689 16.21 -3.98 9.60
C VAL A 689 17.05 -5.02 8.86
N GLN A 690 17.62 -4.69 7.70
CA GLN A 690 18.48 -5.61 6.94
C GLN A 690 19.85 -5.02 6.56
N ASN A 691 19.98 -3.69 6.40
CA ASN A 691 21.22 -2.97 6.04
C ASN A 691 21.10 -1.44 6.27
N LYS A 692 22.24 -0.71 6.24
CA LYS A 692 22.37 0.77 6.32
C LYS A 692 21.53 1.60 5.31
N ARG A 693 20.77 0.98 4.39
CA ARG A 693 20.04 1.67 3.30
C ARG A 693 18.52 1.82 3.51
N ASP A 694 17.97 1.20 4.56
CA ASP A 694 16.52 0.99 4.69
C ASP A 694 15.82 1.90 5.71
N GLU A 695 16.52 2.83 6.38
CA GLU A 695 15.98 3.61 7.50
C GLU A 695 14.81 4.51 7.10
N GLY A 696 14.81 5.05 5.88
CA GLY A 696 13.69 5.81 5.34
C GLY A 696 12.45 4.98 4.97
N SER A 697 12.45 3.66 5.24
CA SER A 697 11.41 2.73 4.76
C SER A 697 10.68 1.94 5.86
N LEU A 698 11.06 2.04 7.15
CA LEU A 698 10.46 1.22 8.21
C LEU A 698 8.95 1.46 8.31
N ASP A 699 8.53 2.73 8.42
CA ASP A 699 7.12 3.12 8.42
C ASP A 699 6.36 2.54 7.22
N ASN A 700 6.91 2.70 6.01
CA ASN A 700 6.33 2.15 4.78
C ASN A 700 6.23 0.62 4.79
N LYS A 701 7.25 -0.10 5.28
CA LYS A 701 7.24 -1.56 5.37
C LYS A 701 6.19 -2.05 6.37
N VAL A 702 6.10 -1.43 7.54
CA VAL A 702 5.08 -1.76 8.56
C VAL A 702 3.68 -1.50 8.00
N LYS A 703 3.43 -0.30 7.46
CA LYS A 703 2.18 0.07 6.79
C LYS A 703 1.78 -0.93 5.70
N THR A 704 2.74 -1.35 4.86
CA THR A 704 2.53 -2.32 3.78
C THR A 704 2.11 -3.68 4.34
N VAL A 705 2.81 -4.19 5.35
CA VAL A 705 2.50 -5.51 5.95
C VAL A 705 1.14 -5.49 6.64
N LEU A 706 0.81 -4.43 7.38
CA LEU A 706 -0.51 -4.28 8.00
C LEU A 706 -1.63 -4.32 6.96
N LEU A 707 -1.46 -3.59 5.85
CA LEU A 707 -2.46 -3.56 4.78
C LEU A 707 -2.51 -4.88 3.98
N MET A 708 -1.37 -5.56 3.81
CA MET A 708 -1.31 -6.92 3.25
C MET A 708 -2.10 -7.91 4.11
N ILE A 709 -2.01 -7.80 5.45
CA ILE A 709 -2.79 -8.64 6.36
C ILE A 709 -4.28 -8.28 6.23
N GLU A 710 -4.62 -6.99 6.30
CA GLU A 710 -6.00 -6.50 6.24
C GLU A 710 -6.71 -6.96 4.96
N LYS A 711 -6.09 -6.73 3.80
CA LYS A 711 -6.66 -7.06 2.49
C LYS A 711 -6.67 -8.56 2.18
N ASP A 712 -5.67 -9.31 2.64
CA ASP A 712 -5.60 -10.76 2.45
C ASP A 712 -6.79 -11.46 3.10
N PHE A 713 -7.09 -11.13 4.36
CA PHE A 713 -8.25 -11.73 5.06
C PHE A 713 -9.60 -11.20 4.55
N SER A 714 -9.67 -9.93 4.17
CA SER A 714 -10.88 -9.34 3.57
C SER A 714 -11.21 -9.89 2.18
N SER A 715 -10.29 -10.61 1.53
CA SER A 715 -10.53 -11.19 0.22
C SER A 715 -11.74 -12.14 0.24
N PRO A 716 -12.59 -12.11 -0.79
CA PRO A 716 -13.66 -13.09 -0.96
C PRO A 716 -13.17 -14.53 -1.02
N ASN A 717 -11.89 -14.79 -1.30
CA ASN A 717 -11.33 -16.13 -1.29
C ASN A 717 -10.91 -16.61 0.12
N LYS A 718 -11.00 -15.74 1.15
CA LYS A 718 -10.66 -16.04 2.55
C LYS A 718 -11.83 -15.80 3.50
N LEU A 719 -11.70 -14.87 4.47
CA LEU A 719 -12.72 -14.64 5.48
C LEU A 719 -13.83 -13.70 5.01
N GLY A 720 -13.55 -12.84 4.03
CA GLY A 720 -14.45 -11.75 3.65
C GLY A 720 -14.43 -10.56 4.62
N TYR A 721 -13.69 -10.65 5.73
CA TYR A 721 -13.46 -9.54 6.67
C TYR A 721 -12.04 -9.55 7.22
N SER A 722 -11.55 -8.37 7.63
CA SER A 722 -10.20 -8.23 8.20
C SER A 722 -10.15 -8.52 9.71
N PRO A 723 -9.10 -9.17 10.25
CA PRO A 723 -8.89 -9.29 11.71
C PRO A 723 -8.66 -7.96 12.41
N PHE A 724 -8.12 -6.95 11.71
CA PHE A 724 -7.96 -5.59 12.25
C PHE A 724 -7.98 -4.56 11.13
N VAL A 725 -8.19 -3.31 11.50
CA VAL A 725 -8.16 -2.19 10.58
C VAL A 725 -7.02 -1.27 10.98
N ALA A 726 -6.06 -1.05 10.08
CA ALA A 726 -4.92 -0.18 10.32
C ALA A 726 -5.16 1.22 9.77
N ARG A 727 -4.85 2.24 10.56
CA ARG A 727 -4.98 3.66 10.20
C ARG A 727 -3.71 4.40 10.61
N PRO A 728 -2.79 4.65 9.67
CA PRO A 728 -1.59 5.41 9.97
C PRO A 728 -1.94 6.88 10.25
N ARG A 729 -1.39 7.46 11.32
CA ARG A 729 -1.50 8.89 11.61
C ARG A 729 -0.11 9.53 11.63
N SER A 730 0.07 10.59 10.85
CA SER A 730 1.38 11.23 10.66
C SER A 730 1.73 12.29 11.72
N LEU A 731 0.75 12.82 12.45
CA LEU A 731 0.93 13.98 13.32
C LEU A 731 0.27 13.75 14.69
N PHE A 732 1.08 13.78 15.75
CA PHE A 732 0.64 13.55 17.13
C PHE A 732 0.03 14.78 17.77
N GLY A 733 -1.13 14.62 18.40
CA GLY A 733 -1.67 15.59 19.34
C GLY A 733 -0.93 15.67 20.68
N ASN A 734 -0.35 14.56 21.15
CA ASN A 734 0.24 14.47 22.49
C ASN A 734 1.75 14.16 22.45
N ASP A 735 2.52 14.69 23.40
CA ASP A 735 3.95 14.41 23.59
C ASP A 735 4.28 14.13 25.06
N LEU A 736 5.40 13.44 25.33
CA LEU A 736 5.86 13.18 26.69
C LEU A 736 7.03 14.09 27.07
N ILE A 737 7.00 14.62 28.29
CA ILE A 737 8.08 15.43 28.86
C ILE A 737 8.45 14.95 30.26
N PHE A 738 9.74 15.07 30.60
CA PHE A 738 10.20 15.03 31.97
C PHE A 738 9.83 16.32 32.71
N VAL A 739 9.43 16.16 33.97
CA VAL A 739 8.97 17.26 34.83
C VAL A 739 9.68 17.22 36.18
N THR A 740 10.24 18.36 36.60
CA THR A 740 10.74 18.57 37.96
C THR A 740 9.61 19.08 38.87
N SER A 741 9.72 18.91 40.19
CA SER A 741 8.70 19.40 41.12
C SER A 741 8.46 20.91 41.04
N GLU A 742 9.48 21.70 40.69
CA GLU A 742 9.35 23.15 40.46
C GLU A 742 8.54 23.46 39.20
N LEU A 743 8.79 22.70 38.13
CA LEU A 743 8.09 22.85 36.87
C LEU A 743 6.62 22.39 37.01
N GLU A 744 6.37 21.33 37.77
CA GLU A 744 5.03 20.84 38.18
C GLU A 744 4.18 21.94 38.81
N ALA A 745 4.74 22.65 39.80
CA ALA A 745 4.09 23.79 40.44
C ALA A 745 3.81 24.96 39.47
N THR A 746 4.57 25.06 38.38
CA THR A 746 4.41 26.11 37.36
C THR A 746 3.22 25.83 36.43
N PHE A 747 3.02 24.58 35.97
CA PHE A 747 1.89 24.29 35.08
C PHE A 747 0.55 24.30 35.78
N ILE A 748 0.50 23.79 37.03
CA ILE A 748 -0.73 23.75 37.85
C ILE A 748 -1.28 25.16 38.04
N LYS A 749 -0.41 26.17 38.15
CA LYS A 749 -0.79 27.59 38.27
C LYS A 749 -1.04 28.27 36.92
N SER A 750 -0.73 27.62 35.80
CA SER A 750 -0.86 28.18 34.45
C SER A 750 -2.22 27.88 33.81
N ARG A 751 -2.65 28.72 32.88
CA ARG A 751 -3.84 28.44 32.02
C ARG A 751 -3.66 27.24 31.10
N LEU A 752 -2.43 26.75 30.94
CA LEU A 752 -2.12 25.55 30.17
C LEU A 752 -2.25 24.26 31.00
N GLY A 753 -2.40 24.33 32.33
CA GLY A 753 -2.40 23.16 33.22
C GLY A 753 -3.36 22.04 32.81
N LYS A 754 -4.54 22.39 32.27
CA LYS A 754 -5.52 21.42 31.77
C LYS A 754 -5.09 20.58 30.56
N TYR A 755 -3.98 20.95 29.90
CA TYR A 755 -3.40 20.21 28.78
C TYR A 755 -2.24 19.30 29.20
N PHE A 756 -1.95 19.23 30.51
CA PHE A 756 -0.94 18.34 31.06
C PHE A 756 -1.62 17.28 31.90
N SER A 757 -1.40 16.01 31.56
CA SER A 757 -1.80 14.86 32.37
C SER A 757 -0.54 14.22 32.94
N LYS A 758 -0.53 13.96 34.25
CA LYS A 758 0.55 13.22 34.89
C LYS A 758 0.39 11.76 34.50
N GLU A 759 1.39 11.19 33.83
CA GLU A 759 1.35 9.79 33.40
C GLU A 759 1.87 8.88 34.52
N VAL A 760 3.07 9.17 35.02
CA VAL A 760 3.72 8.32 36.03
C VAL A 760 4.75 9.06 36.86
N ASP A 761 4.85 8.71 38.14
CA ASP A 761 5.92 9.13 39.04
C ASP A 761 7.22 8.38 38.75
N LEU A 762 8.35 9.09 38.75
CA LEU A 762 9.65 8.51 38.41
C LEU A 762 10.48 8.20 39.66
N ASN A 763 11.16 7.07 39.63
CA ASN A 763 12.37 6.89 40.41
C ASN A 763 13.51 7.59 39.66
N SER A 764 13.77 8.85 40.02
CA SER A 764 14.86 9.64 39.45
C SER A 764 15.51 10.57 40.46
N ASN A 765 16.79 10.87 40.24
CA ASN A 765 17.54 11.87 41.00
C ASN A 765 17.19 13.32 40.60
N THR A 766 16.63 13.54 39.41
CA THR A 766 16.46 14.88 38.82
C THR A 766 14.99 15.23 38.58
N TYR A 767 14.21 14.29 38.05
CA TYR A 767 12.82 14.53 37.64
C TYR A 767 11.85 13.83 38.59
N ALA A 768 10.72 14.48 38.87
CA ALA A 768 9.70 13.93 39.75
C ALA A 768 8.76 12.97 39.01
N ALA A 769 8.43 13.29 37.76
CA ALA A 769 7.43 12.56 37.00
C ALA A 769 7.59 12.73 35.48
N VAL A 770 6.89 11.86 34.73
CA VAL A 770 6.61 12.06 33.31
C VAL A 770 5.20 12.60 33.15
N TYR A 771 5.07 13.64 32.34
CA TYR A 771 3.79 14.21 31.97
C TYR A 771 3.54 14.04 30.46
N GLN A 772 2.30 13.76 30.11
CA GLN A 772 1.80 13.90 28.76
C GLN A 772 1.27 15.32 28.55
N VAL A 773 1.65 15.92 27.42
CA VAL A 773 1.25 17.25 27.01
C VAL A 773 0.38 17.16 25.77
N ASN A 774 -0.86 17.62 25.85
CA ASN A 774 -1.78 17.72 24.72
C ASN A 774 -1.47 18.96 23.86
N LEU A 775 -0.44 18.82 23.02
CA LEU A 775 0.00 19.84 22.07
C LEU A 775 -1.10 20.24 21.09
N SER A 776 -1.93 19.31 20.61
CA SER A 776 -3.06 19.63 19.71
C SER A 776 -4.09 20.53 20.39
N GLY A 777 -4.43 20.26 21.65
CA GLY A 777 -5.38 21.07 22.41
C GLY A 777 -4.82 22.45 22.76
N ILE A 778 -3.52 22.54 23.07
CA ILE A 778 -2.83 23.83 23.24
C ILE A 778 -2.87 24.60 21.92
N TRP A 779 -2.56 23.91 20.82
CA TRP A 779 -2.57 24.49 19.48
C TRP A 779 -3.96 25.00 19.08
N GLU A 780 -4.98 24.16 19.19
CA GLU A 780 -6.38 24.50 18.89
C GLU A 780 -6.87 25.66 19.73
N LYS A 781 -6.37 25.87 20.95
CA LYS A 781 -6.84 26.97 21.79
C LYS A 781 -6.10 28.28 21.56
N TYR A 782 -4.78 28.24 21.46
CA TYR A 782 -3.94 29.44 21.50
C TYR A 782 -3.26 29.74 20.17
N TYR A 783 -3.22 28.79 19.25
CA TYR A 783 -2.43 28.84 18.03
C TYR A 783 -3.24 28.44 16.79
N LYS A 784 -4.55 28.74 16.76
CA LYS A 784 -5.44 28.45 15.61
C LYS A 784 -4.98 29.07 14.27
N ARG A 785 -4.21 30.17 14.35
CA ARG A 785 -3.64 30.92 13.21
C ARG A 785 -2.24 30.43 12.82
N MET A 786 -1.92 29.19 13.14
CA MET A 786 -0.79 28.48 12.57
C MET A 786 -1.25 27.05 12.36
N SER A 787 -0.70 26.31 11.41
CA SER A 787 -1.05 24.88 11.31
C SER A 787 -0.37 24.07 12.42
N PHE A 788 -0.99 22.96 12.84
CA PHE A 788 -0.45 22.12 13.90
C PHE A 788 0.99 21.61 13.65
N PRO A 789 1.38 21.19 12.42
CA PRO A 789 2.78 20.87 12.11
C PRO A 789 3.73 22.05 12.31
N SER A 790 3.27 23.27 12.01
CA SER A 790 4.06 24.49 12.17
C SER A 790 4.24 24.83 13.64
N PHE A 791 3.21 24.60 14.45
CA PHE A 791 3.29 24.71 15.90
C PHE A 791 4.29 23.71 16.47
N LYS A 792 4.23 22.44 16.05
CA LYS A 792 5.25 21.44 16.41
C LYS A 792 6.65 21.87 15.98
N PHE A 793 6.84 22.30 14.73
CA PHE A 793 8.13 22.79 14.25
C PHE A 793 8.67 23.94 15.11
N ALA A 794 7.82 24.92 15.44
CA ALA A 794 8.18 26.04 16.31
C ALA A 794 8.51 25.59 17.74
N LEU A 795 7.89 24.53 18.25
CA LEU A 795 8.25 23.97 19.55
C LEU A 795 9.67 23.39 19.56
N PHE A 796 10.16 22.80 18.46
CA PHE A 796 11.47 22.15 18.41
C PHE A 796 12.59 23.05 17.84
N ASN A 797 12.26 24.15 17.16
CA ASN A 797 13.23 25.11 16.65
C ASN A 797 13.37 26.31 17.60
N VAL A 798 14.60 26.57 18.08
CA VAL A 798 14.89 27.61 19.08
C VAL A 798 14.49 29.02 18.62
N ASP A 799 14.71 29.36 17.35
CA ASP A 799 14.43 30.71 16.84
C ASP A 799 12.94 30.92 16.54
N GLU A 800 12.24 29.86 16.10
CA GLU A 800 10.79 29.90 15.92
C GLU A 800 10.04 29.85 17.26
N ARG A 801 10.56 29.11 18.26
CA ARG A 801 9.96 29.03 19.61
C ARG A 801 9.81 30.39 20.26
N LYS A 802 10.76 31.31 20.02
CA LYS A 802 10.74 32.68 20.56
C LYS A 802 9.53 33.50 20.09
N LYS A 803 8.88 33.09 19.00
CA LYS A 803 7.67 33.72 18.44
C LYS A 803 6.38 33.20 19.08
N LEU A 804 6.43 32.10 19.83
CA LEU A 804 5.27 31.54 20.51
C LEU A 804 4.92 32.34 21.77
N GLU A 805 3.62 32.54 22.01
CA GLU A 805 3.10 33.24 23.19
C GLU A 805 3.59 32.61 24.50
N HIS A 806 3.69 31.27 24.52
CA HIS A 806 4.06 30.48 25.70
C HIS A 806 5.53 30.02 25.71
N LYS A 807 6.42 30.71 24.98
CA LYS A 807 7.85 30.33 24.78
C LYS A 807 8.61 29.97 26.05
N ASN A 808 8.45 30.75 27.12
CA ASN A 808 9.20 30.57 28.38
C ASN A 808 8.86 29.23 29.06
N LEU A 809 7.67 28.69 28.80
CA LEU A 809 7.28 27.39 29.31
C LEU A 809 7.79 26.28 28.40
N PHE A 810 7.63 26.43 27.08
CA PHE A 810 8.09 25.46 26.09
C PHE A 810 9.62 25.30 26.09
N GLU A 811 10.38 26.33 26.44
CA GLU A 811 11.83 26.24 26.62
C GLU A 811 12.26 25.27 27.73
N LYS A 812 11.39 25.04 28.71
CA LYS A 812 11.65 24.14 29.83
C LYS A 812 11.23 22.69 29.54
N PHE A 813 10.65 22.41 28.37
CA PHE A 813 10.20 21.07 28.01
C PHE A 813 11.38 20.16 27.72
N ALA A 814 11.54 19.14 28.56
CA ALA A 814 12.49 18.06 28.39
C ALA A 814 11.79 16.85 27.75
N TYR A 815 11.70 16.82 26.42
CA TYR A 815 11.00 15.75 25.70
C TYR A 815 11.64 14.38 25.93
N THR A 816 10.79 13.39 26.20
CA THR A 816 11.19 12.03 26.55
C THR A 816 10.48 10.97 25.71
N SER A 817 11.07 9.79 25.63
CA SER A 817 10.48 8.56 25.13
C SER A 817 10.72 7.45 26.15
N GLY A 818 9.68 6.68 26.44
CA GLY A 818 9.73 5.52 27.31
C GLY A 818 10.00 4.23 26.54
N VAL A 819 10.67 3.29 27.20
CA VAL A 819 10.78 1.90 26.78
C VAL A 819 10.16 1.07 27.88
N GLU A 820 9.01 0.49 27.58
CA GLU A 820 8.31 -0.42 28.47
C GLU A 820 8.73 -1.85 28.17
N VAL A 821 9.05 -2.61 29.22
CA VAL A 821 9.39 -4.03 29.12
C VAL A 821 8.53 -4.82 30.09
N ALA A 822 7.69 -5.69 29.55
CA ALA A 822 6.91 -6.66 30.29
C ALA A 822 7.63 -8.02 30.27
N LEU A 823 7.79 -8.62 31.45
CA LEU A 823 8.36 -9.96 31.58
C LEU A 823 7.26 -11.01 31.53
N ASN A 824 7.52 -12.13 30.85
CA ASN A 824 6.58 -13.23 30.82
C ASN A 824 6.45 -13.87 32.22
N ASN A 825 5.22 -14.20 32.62
CA ASN A 825 4.92 -14.87 33.88
C ASN A 825 5.84 -16.10 34.03
N ASN A 826 6.64 -16.13 35.12
CA ASN A 826 7.67 -17.13 35.49
C ASN A 826 9.14 -16.79 35.15
N ILE A 827 9.46 -15.64 34.54
CA ILE A 827 10.86 -15.25 34.24
C ILE A 827 11.31 -14.10 35.14
N THR A 828 12.34 -14.32 35.97
CA THR A 828 13.03 -13.25 36.71
C THR A 828 14.03 -12.52 35.82
N ILE A 829 14.38 -11.28 36.16
CA ILE A 829 15.42 -10.50 35.46
C ILE A 829 16.76 -11.26 35.39
N GLU A 830 17.13 -11.97 36.46
CA GLU A 830 18.39 -12.73 36.51
C GLU A 830 18.36 -13.94 35.59
N ASN A 831 17.23 -14.65 35.53
CA ASN A 831 17.02 -15.74 34.59
C ASN A 831 17.05 -15.21 33.14
N LEU A 832 16.43 -14.04 32.89
CA LEU A 832 16.42 -13.39 31.58
C LEU A 832 17.85 -13.08 31.12
N LEU A 833 18.65 -12.40 31.93
CA LEU A 833 20.04 -12.06 31.62
C LEU A 833 20.91 -13.31 31.40
N SER A 834 20.65 -14.39 32.17
CA SER A 834 21.34 -15.67 32.00
C SER A 834 21.02 -16.31 30.64
N HIS A 835 19.75 -16.30 30.22
CA HIS A 835 19.36 -16.76 28.89
C HIS A 835 19.98 -15.93 27.76
N TYR A 836 20.08 -14.60 27.92
CA TYR A 836 20.80 -13.75 26.98
C TYR A 836 22.27 -14.15 26.84
N LYS A 837 22.96 -14.46 27.95
CA LYS A 837 24.35 -14.94 27.90
C LYS A 837 24.47 -16.24 27.09
N ILE A 838 23.56 -17.19 27.28
CA ILE A 838 23.55 -18.46 26.53
C ILE A 838 23.40 -18.19 25.03
N ILE A 839 22.46 -17.32 24.64
CA ILE A 839 22.20 -16.93 23.26
C ILE A 839 23.45 -16.28 22.65
N LEU A 840 24.02 -15.27 23.32
CA LEU A 840 25.16 -14.51 22.81
C LEU A 840 26.41 -15.37 22.71
N ASN A 841 26.68 -16.24 23.69
CA ASN A 841 27.80 -17.19 23.62
C ASN A 841 27.66 -18.16 22.44
N SER A 842 26.43 -18.64 22.17
CA SER A 842 26.18 -19.49 21.01
C SER A 842 26.45 -18.75 19.69
N PHE A 843 26.00 -17.50 19.58
CA PHE A 843 26.25 -16.66 18.40
C PHE A 843 27.74 -16.37 18.23
N GLU A 844 28.41 -15.93 19.29
CA GLU A 844 29.85 -15.63 19.34
C GLU A 844 30.70 -16.82 18.89
N SER A 845 30.41 -18.02 19.43
CA SER A 845 31.08 -19.25 19.02
C SER A 845 30.95 -19.52 17.52
N PHE A 846 29.76 -19.27 16.95
CA PHE A 846 29.52 -19.44 15.52
C PHE A 846 30.30 -18.41 14.70
N ILE A 847 30.20 -17.12 15.01
CA ILE A 847 30.80 -16.06 14.18
C ILE A 847 32.32 -16.02 14.28
N ASN A 848 32.89 -16.29 15.45
CA ASN A 848 34.34 -16.35 15.61
C ASN A 848 34.93 -17.49 14.77
N LYS A 849 34.22 -18.63 14.70
CA LYS A 849 34.60 -19.73 13.80
C LYS A 849 34.59 -19.30 12.33
N GLN A 850 33.54 -18.59 11.89
CA GLN A 850 33.44 -18.11 10.50
C GLN A 850 34.50 -17.05 10.16
N LYS A 851 34.83 -16.16 11.10
CA LYS A 851 35.87 -15.14 10.95
C LYS A 851 37.25 -15.78 10.77
N ILE A 852 37.61 -16.74 11.62
CA ILE A 852 38.90 -17.46 11.55
C ILE A 852 39.08 -18.15 10.20
N THR A 853 38.02 -18.77 9.69
CA THR A 853 38.06 -19.46 8.39
C THR A 853 37.89 -18.52 7.19
N GLY A 854 37.64 -17.23 7.42
CA GLY A 854 37.29 -16.26 6.37
C GLY A 854 36.04 -16.66 5.56
N SER A 855 35.22 -17.56 6.10
CA SER A 855 34.10 -18.16 5.37
C SER A 855 32.84 -17.32 5.49
N GLN A 856 32.05 -17.39 4.42
CA GLN A 856 30.73 -16.78 4.39
C GLN A 856 29.70 -17.75 4.95
N PHE A 857 28.68 -17.25 5.64
CA PHE A 857 27.58 -18.07 6.15
C PHE A 857 26.22 -17.55 5.68
N THR A 858 25.18 -18.37 5.84
CA THR A 858 23.79 -18.01 5.50
C THR A 858 22.94 -17.95 6.76
N ILE A 859 21.79 -17.26 6.71
CA ILE A 859 20.82 -17.26 7.81
C ILE A 859 20.35 -18.68 8.12
N ASP A 860 20.13 -19.52 7.10
CA ASP A 860 19.78 -20.94 7.31
C ASP A 860 20.89 -21.70 8.06
N GLY A 861 22.16 -21.39 7.75
CA GLY A 861 23.31 -21.96 8.45
C GLY A 861 23.34 -21.56 9.92
N LEU A 862 23.11 -20.28 10.23
CA LEU A 862 23.03 -19.79 11.60
C LEU A 862 21.81 -20.33 12.34
N GLY A 863 20.64 -20.40 11.69
CA GLY A 863 19.43 -20.99 12.24
C GLY A 863 19.62 -22.46 12.61
N ASN A 864 20.23 -23.26 11.74
CA ASN A 864 20.55 -24.66 12.04
C ASN A 864 21.53 -24.79 13.23
N HIS A 865 22.47 -23.84 13.38
CA HIS A 865 23.33 -23.78 14.56
C HIS A 865 22.52 -23.48 15.83
N PHE A 866 21.58 -22.53 15.79
CA PHE A 866 20.69 -22.23 16.91
C PHE A 866 19.73 -23.37 17.26
N MET A 867 19.23 -24.13 16.29
CA MET A 867 18.45 -25.34 16.58
C MET A 867 19.23 -26.32 17.47
N ARG A 868 20.52 -26.53 17.16
CA ARG A 868 21.37 -27.46 17.90
C ARG A 868 21.81 -26.90 19.26
N SER A 869 22.28 -25.65 19.27
CA SER A 869 22.87 -25.03 20.46
C SER A 869 21.83 -24.52 21.46
N LEU A 870 20.69 -24.00 20.98
CA LEU A 870 19.61 -23.43 21.80
C LEU A 870 18.36 -24.31 21.88
N LYS A 871 18.41 -25.52 21.30
CA LYS A 871 17.30 -26.51 21.30
C LYS A 871 15.99 -25.97 20.73
N ILE A 872 16.06 -25.13 19.70
CA ILE A 872 14.87 -24.63 18.99
C ILE A 872 14.34 -25.78 18.11
N SER A 873 13.12 -26.25 18.40
CA SER A 873 12.49 -27.39 17.72
C SER A 873 12.03 -27.04 16.30
N ASP A 874 11.47 -25.85 16.11
CA ASP A 874 10.98 -25.41 14.80
C ASP A 874 12.08 -24.69 13.99
N LYS A 875 12.35 -25.23 12.79
CA LYS A 875 13.34 -24.68 11.86
C LYS A 875 13.06 -23.24 11.42
N PHE A 876 11.80 -22.84 11.34
CA PHE A 876 11.44 -21.49 10.89
C PHE A 876 11.58 -20.49 12.04
N GLU A 877 11.18 -20.84 13.25
CA GLU A 877 11.48 -20.08 14.46
C GLU A 877 13.00 -19.85 14.59
N ALA A 878 13.81 -20.89 14.37
CA ALA A 878 15.27 -20.76 14.43
C ALA A 878 15.82 -19.84 13.33
N ARG A 879 15.24 -19.86 12.12
CA ARG A 879 15.63 -19.00 11.00
C ARG A 879 15.22 -17.55 11.23
N ALA A 880 13.99 -17.30 11.70
CA ALA A 880 13.50 -15.97 12.06
C ALA A 880 14.35 -15.38 13.19
N PHE A 881 14.67 -16.18 14.21
CA PHE A 881 15.56 -15.76 15.30
C PHE A 881 16.98 -15.44 14.80
N ALA A 882 17.53 -16.27 13.90
CA ALA A 882 18.81 -15.98 13.26
C ALA A 882 18.79 -14.67 12.48
N GLN A 883 17.69 -14.36 11.79
CA GLN A 883 17.51 -13.07 11.13
C GLN A 883 17.52 -11.92 12.14
N THR A 884 16.76 -12.02 13.24
CA THR A 884 16.74 -10.98 14.29
C THR A 884 18.14 -10.68 14.84
N ILE A 885 18.94 -11.72 15.14
CA ILE A 885 20.32 -11.55 15.62
C ILE A 885 21.19 -10.83 14.58
N ILE A 886 21.05 -11.16 13.29
CA ILE A 886 21.77 -10.49 12.20
C ILE A 886 21.35 -9.03 12.07
N ASN A 887 20.06 -8.73 12.23
CA ASN A 887 19.53 -7.38 12.21
C ASN A 887 20.14 -6.54 13.35
N SER A 888 20.17 -7.08 14.58
CA SER A 888 20.83 -6.45 15.72
C SER A 888 22.33 -6.24 15.50
N ALA A 889 23.00 -7.16 14.80
CA ALA A 889 24.42 -7.04 14.46
C ALA A 889 24.69 -5.91 13.43
N PHE A 890 23.79 -5.68 12.48
CA PHE A 890 23.87 -4.53 11.58
C PHE A 890 23.67 -3.21 12.32
N GLU A 891 22.67 -3.13 13.20
CA GLU A 891 22.44 -1.94 14.04
C GLU A 891 23.64 -1.62 14.91
N PHE A 892 24.23 -2.64 15.54
CA PHE A 892 25.46 -2.47 16.30
C PHE A 892 26.59 -1.85 15.47
N GLY A 893 26.80 -2.36 14.25
CA GLY A 893 27.81 -1.81 13.33
C GLY A 893 27.52 -0.36 12.93
N LYS A 894 26.24 0.03 12.85
CA LYS A 894 25.83 1.42 12.60
C LYS A 894 26.11 2.30 13.81
N ILE A 895 25.57 1.96 14.98
CA ILE A 895 25.64 2.76 16.22
C ILE A 895 27.09 2.99 16.65
N LYS A 896 27.96 1.99 16.47
CA LYS A 896 29.39 2.10 16.77
C LYS A 896 30.23 2.65 15.62
N ASP A 897 29.61 2.91 14.47
CA ASP A 897 30.27 3.23 13.20
C ASP A 897 31.45 2.31 12.88
N ILE A 898 31.26 1.00 13.08
CA ILE A 898 32.24 -0.03 12.74
C ILE A 898 31.68 -1.00 11.73
N LYS A 899 32.56 -1.50 10.86
CA LYS A 899 32.21 -2.59 9.96
C LYS A 899 32.26 -3.92 10.73
N PHE A 900 31.16 -4.29 11.39
CA PHE A 900 31.04 -5.56 12.13
C PHE A 900 30.69 -6.73 11.22
N ILE A 901 29.59 -6.58 10.47
CA ILE A 901 29.04 -7.56 9.53
C ILE A 901 28.80 -6.88 8.18
N ALA A 902 28.95 -7.64 7.08
CA ALA A 902 28.47 -7.20 5.78
C ALA A 902 27.78 -8.32 5.01
N GLU A 903 26.81 -7.93 4.20
CA GLU A 903 26.17 -8.80 3.24
C GLU A 903 27.01 -8.93 1.96
N ARG A 904 27.06 -10.15 1.42
CA ARG A 904 27.63 -10.49 0.13
C ARG A 904 26.61 -11.30 -0.67
N THR A 905 26.18 -10.77 -1.80
CA THR A 905 25.45 -11.52 -2.81
C THR A 905 26.46 -12.26 -3.70
N ASN A 906 26.40 -13.59 -3.72
CA ASN A 906 27.19 -14.38 -4.65
C ASN A 906 26.37 -14.60 -5.93
N SER A 907 26.97 -14.31 -7.10
CA SER A 907 26.27 -14.27 -8.39
C SER A 907 25.82 -15.63 -8.93
N SER A 908 26.28 -16.74 -8.32
CA SER A 908 26.05 -18.11 -8.79
C SER A 908 25.00 -18.89 -7.99
N GLU A 909 24.89 -18.65 -6.69
CA GLU A 909 23.95 -19.35 -5.81
C GLU A 909 23.07 -18.32 -5.12
N ASN A 910 21.78 -18.43 -5.38
CA ASN A 910 20.69 -17.51 -5.04
C ASN A 910 20.41 -17.40 -3.50
N LYS A 911 21.46 -17.36 -2.67
CA LYS A 911 21.39 -17.30 -1.20
C LYS A 911 22.20 -16.11 -0.69
N GLN A 912 21.58 -15.26 0.11
CA GLN A 912 22.27 -14.18 0.83
C GLN A 912 23.32 -14.80 1.75
N ARG A 913 24.54 -14.28 1.66
CA ARG A 913 25.66 -14.71 2.48
C ARG A 913 26.21 -13.53 3.28
N TYR A 914 26.71 -13.81 4.46
CA TYR A 914 27.22 -12.83 5.41
C TYR A 914 28.67 -13.10 5.73
N ILE A 915 29.43 -12.02 5.93
CA ILE A 915 30.82 -12.06 6.37
C ILE A 915 31.00 -11.16 7.59
N ILE A 916 31.79 -11.64 8.55
CA ILE A 916 32.10 -10.97 9.81
C ILE A 916 33.53 -10.43 9.73
N TYR A 917 33.74 -9.23 10.26
CA TYR A 917 35.03 -8.55 10.25
C TYR A 917 35.65 -8.40 11.63
N GLN A 918 34.84 -8.46 12.69
CA GLN A 918 35.23 -8.20 14.07
C GLN A 918 34.87 -9.38 14.97
N ASP A 919 35.49 -9.48 16.14
CA ASP A 919 35.18 -10.56 17.09
C ASP A 919 33.78 -10.38 17.69
N GLY A 920 33.12 -11.51 17.95
CA GLY A 920 31.76 -11.53 18.45
C GLY A 920 31.58 -10.97 19.86
N ASP A 921 32.63 -11.00 20.67
CA ASP A 921 32.60 -10.52 22.06
C ASP A 921 32.24 -9.03 22.15
N VAL A 922 32.65 -8.22 21.16
CA VAL A 922 32.34 -6.79 21.11
C VAL A 922 30.82 -6.57 20.98
N PHE A 923 30.18 -7.38 20.13
CA PHE A 923 28.72 -7.37 19.97
C PHE A 923 28.02 -7.93 21.21
N SER A 924 28.51 -9.06 21.76
CA SER A 924 27.96 -9.66 22.99
C SER A 924 27.97 -8.68 24.16
N ARG A 925 29.08 -7.96 24.38
CA ARG A 925 29.20 -6.95 25.45
C ARG A 925 28.26 -5.77 25.22
N PHE A 926 28.12 -5.32 23.98
CA PHE A 926 27.19 -4.25 23.63
C PHE A 926 25.74 -4.63 23.95
N ILE A 927 25.25 -5.76 23.45
CA ILE A 927 23.88 -6.23 23.72
C ILE A 927 23.65 -6.44 25.21
N MET A 928 24.60 -7.07 25.90
CA MET A 928 24.50 -7.33 27.35
C MET A 928 24.46 -6.03 28.16
N GLY A 929 25.25 -5.03 27.78
CA GLY A 929 25.20 -3.70 28.41
C GLY A 929 23.85 -3.01 28.20
N SER A 930 23.35 -3.02 26.96
CA SER A 930 22.07 -2.40 26.60
C SER A 930 20.89 -3.05 27.31
N ILE A 931 20.78 -4.39 27.31
CA ILE A 931 19.67 -5.09 27.97
C ILE A 931 19.72 -4.94 29.50
N THR A 932 20.92 -4.92 30.08
CA THR A 932 21.08 -4.73 31.53
C THR A 932 20.62 -3.34 31.93
N ASN A 933 20.99 -2.31 31.16
CA ASN A 933 20.56 -0.94 31.41
C ASN A 933 19.04 -0.77 31.34
N VAL A 934 18.35 -1.46 30.43
CA VAL A 934 16.88 -1.40 30.34
C VAL A 934 16.20 -2.10 31.51
N LEU A 935 16.67 -3.27 31.91
CA LEU A 935 16.03 -4.08 32.94
C LEU A 935 16.39 -3.66 34.37
N LYS A 936 17.58 -3.06 34.54
CA LYS A 936 18.10 -2.49 35.77
C LYS A 936 18.55 -1.05 35.51
N PRO A 937 17.60 -0.14 35.22
CA PRO A 937 17.92 1.26 35.00
C PRO A 937 18.37 1.92 36.30
N ASP A 938 19.37 2.79 36.22
CA ASP A 938 19.92 3.51 37.37
C ASP A 938 19.15 4.81 37.69
N ASP A 939 18.41 5.35 36.72
CA ASP A 939 17.71 6.65 36.82
C ASP A 939 16.54 6.71 35.81
N ASN A 940 15.55 7.57 36.06
CA ASN A 940 14.37 7.83 35.20
C ASN A 940 13.55 6.59 34.85
N PHE A 941 13.11 5.83 35.85
CA PHE A 941 12.36 4.60 35.62
C PHE A 941 11.19 4.38 36.58
N VAL A 942 10.35 3.43 36.22
CA VAL A 942 9.22 2.93 36.99
C VAL A 942 9.35 1.41 37.06
N LYS A 943 9.14 0.84 38.24
CA LYS A 943 9.21 -0.59 38.45
C LYS A 943 7.92 -1.10 39.07
N GLU A 944 7.25 -1.98 38.36
CA GLU A 944 6.09 -2.74 38.81
C GLU A 944 6.47 -4.22 38.94
N THR A 945 5.56 -5.04 39.49
CA THR A 945 5.83 -6.44 39.85
C THR A 945 6.42 -7.27 38.70
N ASN A 946 5.92 -7.10 37.47
CA ASN A 946 6.36 -7.84 36.27
C ASN A 946 6.76 -6.93 35.10
N LYS A 947 6.96 -5.63 35.37
CA LYS A 947 7.09 -4.61 34.33
C LYS A 947 8.09 -3.55 34.74
N VAL A 948 8.94 -3.16 33.80
CA VAL A 948 9.92 -2.07 33.97
C VAL A 948 9.70 -1.08 32.85
N ILE A 949 9.55 0.20 33.19
CA ILE A 949 9.45 1.28 32.21
C ILE A 949 10.62 2.22 32.45
N SER A 950 11.48 2.42 31.46
CA SER A 950 12.60 3.36 31.53
C SER A 950 12.42 4.49 30.53
N PHE A 951 12.71 5.72 30.94
CA PHE A 951 12.51 6.92 30.12
C PHE A 951 13.84 7.55 29.73
N TYR A 952 13.93 8.02 28.49
CA TYR A 952 15.15 8.55 27.90
C TYR A 952 14.90 9.84 27.12
N PHE A 953 15.88 10.74 27.15
CA PHE A 953 15.82 11.96 26.34
C PHE A 953 15.82 11.66 24.84
N ARG A 954 14.95 12.33 24.10
CA ARG A 954 14.85 12.19 22.64
C ARG A 954 16.11 12.64 21.90
N SER A 955 16.96 13.48 22.49
CA SER A 955 18.23 13.92 21.88
C SER A 955 19.30 12.82 21.80
N ARG A 956 19.07 11.62 22.37
CA ARG A 956 20.00 10.47 22.37
C ARG A 956 19.40 9.26 21.64
N GLU A 957 18.93 9.43 20.40
CA GLU A 957 18.29 8.35 19.62
C GLU A 957 19.16 7.10 19.47
N ASP A 958 20.48 7.24 19.27
CA ASP A 958 21.41 6.10 19.16
C ASP A 958 21.41 5.18 20.40
N ASP A 959 21.11 5.73 21.58
CA ASP A 959 21.03 4.98 22.83
C ASP A 959 19.70 4.23 22.99
N ILE A 960 18.62 4.70 22.34
CA ILE A 960 17.34 3.98 22.26
C ILE A 960 17.46 2.84 21.23
N ASP A 961 18.07 3.10 20.08
CA ASP A 961 18.30 2.10 19.03
C ASP A 961 19.12 0.90 19.53
N ALA A 962 20.14 1.16 20.35
CA ALA A 962 20.92 0.12 21.01
C ALA A 962 20.05 -0.79 21.90
N LYS A 963 19.09 -0.20 22.63
CA LYS A 963 18.19 -0.92 23.53
C LYS A 963 17.15 -1.72 22.74
N ILE A 964 16.58 -1.16 21.67
CA ILE A 964 15.65 -1.87 20.77
C ILE A 964 16.34 -3.10 20.16
N ALA A 965 17.57 -2.95 19.67
CA ALA A 965 18.33 -4.06 19.10
C ALA A 965 18.55 -5.21 20.12
N ALA A 966 18.72 -4.87 21.41
CA ALA A 966 18.86 -5.84 22.48
C ALA A 966 17.50 -6.46 22.89
N LEU A 967 16.44 -5.66 23.00
CA LEU A 967 15.10 -6.12 23.37
C LEU A 967 14.48 -7.02 22.30
N GLY A 968 14.71 -6.71 21.02
CA GLY A 968 14.26 -7.53 19.89
C GLY A 968 14.78 -8.98 19.95
N ILE A 969 15.97 -9.21 20.52
CA ILE A 969 16.52 -10.57 20.72
C ILE A 969 15.69 -11.35 21.75
N GLY A 970 15.29 -10.71 22.85
CA GLY A 970 14.48 -11.32 23.91
C GLY A 970 13.05 -11.56 23.47
N GLU A 971 12.48 -10.61 22.74
CA GLU A 971 11.13 -10.74 22.18
C GLU A 971 11.04 -11.85 21.12
N ALA A 972 12.04 -11.97 20.24
CA ALA A 972 12.10 -13.06 19.26
C ALA A 972 12.22 -14.46 19.90
N ARG A 973 12.64 -14.56 21.17
CA ARG A 973 12.66 -15.80 21.96
C ARG A 973 11.49 -15.92 22.93
N LYS A 974 10.50 -15.02 22.86
CA LYS A 974 9.32 -14.98 23.75
C LYS A 974 9.72 -14.94 25.23
N MET A 975 10.78 -14.20 25.55
CA MET A 975 11.29 -14.08 26.91
C MET A 975 10.79 -12.82 27.62
N LEU A 976 10.55 -11.77 26.83
CA LEU A 976 10.01 -10.48 27.23
C LEU A 976 9.20 -9.93 26.07
N ASN A 977 8.40 -8.93 26.35
CA ASN A 977 7.78 -8.08 25.35
C ASN A 977 8.15 -6.63 25.66
N TYR A 978 8.22 -5.79 24.63
CA TYR A 978 8.52 -4.38 24.83
C TYR A 978 7.65 -3.46 23.97
N GLN A 979 7.46 -2.22 24.43
CA GLN A 979 6.78 -1.17 23.69
C GLN A 979 7.54 0.14 23.83
N ILE A 980 7.56 0.94 22.76
CA ILE A 980 8.09 2.31 22.81
C ILE A 980 6.94 3.28 23.12
N ILE A 981 7.05 4.01 24.24
CA ILE A 981 6.04 4.96 24.70
C ILE A 981 6.46 6.39 24.32
N GLY A 982 5.62 7.08 23.56
CA GLY A 982 5.88 8.46 23.11
C GLY A 982 7.03 8.60 22.11
N GLY A 983 7.17 9.77 21.49
CA GLY A 983 8.18 9.99 20.44
C GLY A 983 7.74 11.02 19.39
N ASN A 984 8.62 11.27 18.41
CA ASN A 984 8.30 11.96 17.16
C ASN A 984 7.89 10.97 16.03
N ASN A 985 7.80 9.67 16.33
CA ASN A 985 7.66 8.61 15.33
C ASN A 985 6.20 8.30 15.00
N PRO A 986 5.80 8.20 13.71
CA PRO A 986 4.40 7.99 13.32
C PRO A 986 3.70 6.92 14.17
N GLN A 987 2.46 7.16 14.59
CA GLN A 987 1.68 6.13 15.28
C GLN A 987 0.69 5.52 14.31
N ILE A 988 0.52 4.21 14.40
CA ILE A 988 -0.50 3.50 13.65
C ILE A 988 -1.58 3.09 14.64
N TYR A 989 -2.78 3.59 14.42
CA TYR A 989 -3.95 3.14 15.14
C TYR A 989 -4.42 1.82 14.52
N LEU A 990 -4.56 0.80 15.34
CA LEU A 990 -5.13 -0.49 14.96
C LEU A 990 -6.45 -0.68 15.72
N ARG A 991 -7.50 -0.99 14.98
CA ARG A 991 -8.78 -1.43 15.55
C ARG A 991 -8.93 -2.93 15.31
N MET A 992 -8.85 -3.73 16.37
CA MET A 992 -8.96 -5.19 16.31
C MET A 992 -10.41 -5.65 16.09
N ASN A 993 -10.74 -6.26 14.96
CA ASN A 993 -12.06 -6.85 14.74
C ASN A 993 -12.15 -8.24 15.38
N SER A 994 -11.12 -9.07 15.18
CA SER A 994 -11.04 -10.42 15.74
C SER A 994 -9.58 -10.88 15.82
N VAL A 995 -9.21 -11.53 16.93
CA VAL A 995 -7.88 -12.11 17.14
C VAL A 995 -7.77 -13.54 16.65
N TYR A 996 -8.88 -14.25 16.49
CA TYR A 996 -8.92 -15.66 16.14
C TYR A 996 -8.20 -15.96 14.80
N PRO A 997 -8.42 -15.20 13.71
CA PRO A 997 -7.71 -15.42 12.45
C PRO A 997 -6.19 -15.33 12.59
N LEU A 998 -5.71 -14.39 13.41
CA LEU A 998 -4.28 -14.21 13.66
C LEU A 998 -3.72 -15.40 14.43
N GLU A 999 -4.41 -15.86 15.49
CA GLU A 999 -3.98 -17.03 16.28
C GLU A 999 -3.93 -18.31 15.44
N LYS A 1000 -4.94 -18.55 14.60
CA LYS A 1000 -5.01 -19.69 13.67
C LYS A 1000 -3.82 -19.68 12.70
N VAL A 1001 -3.53 -18.54 12.08
CA VAL A 1001 -2.40 -18.40 11.14
C VAL A 1001 -1.05 -18.59 11.84
N ILE A 1002 -0.89 -18.05 13.04
CA ILE A 1002 0.34 -18.21 13.82
C ILE A 1002 0.57 -19.68 14.18
N LYS A 1003 -0.48 -20.44 14.51
CA LYS A 1003 -0.42 -21.90 14.74
C LYS A 1003 -0.06 -22.67 13.46
N GLN A 1004 -0.62 -22.27 12.31
CA GLN A 1004 -0.29 -22.88 11.01
C GLN A 1004 1.18 -22.64 10.58
N GLY A 1005 1.75 -21.49 10.95
CA GLY A 1005 3.15 -21.15 10.69
C GLY A 1005 3.56 -21.31 9.23
N LYS A 1006 4.31 -22.38 8.91
CA LYS A 1006 4.79 -22.65 7.54
C LYS A 1006 3.68 -22.96 6.54
N PHE A 1007 2.49 -23.34 6.97
CA PHE A 1007 1.38 -23.66 6.06
C PHE A 1007 0.58 -22.44 5.62
N TYR A 1008 0.68 -21.31 6.34
CA TYR A 1008 -0.02 -20.08 5.96
C TYR A 1008 0.47 -19.54 4.62
N GLN A 1009 -0.44 -19.18 3.72
CA GLN A 1009 -0.10 -18.52 2.46
C GLN A 1009 -0.85 -17.19 2.38
N ASN A 1010 -0.12 -16.11 2.17
CA ASN A 1010 -0.70 -14.79 1.89
C ASN A 1010 -0.79 -14.63 0.37
N SER A 1011 -2.01 -14.46 -0.16
CA SER A 1011 -2.24 -14.43 -1.61
C SER A 1011 -1.61 -13.19 -2.24
N ILE A 1012 -1.73 -12.03 -1.58
CA ILE A 1012 -1.14 -10.77 -2.06
C ILE A 1012 0.39 -10.88 -2.18
N LEU A 1013 1.05 -11.47 -1.19
CA LEU A 1013 2.50 -11.70 -1.23
C LEU A 1013 2.89 -12.65 -2.38
N GLN A 1014 2.12 -13.72 -2.58
CA GLN A 1014 2.33 -14.65 -3.70
C GLN A 1014 2.14 -13.96 -5.04
N ASP A 1015 1.11 -13.13 -5.18
CA ASP A 1015 0.84 -12.36 -6.39
C ASP A 1015 2.01 -11.43 -6.70
N VAL A 1016 2.50 -10.66 -5.72
CA VAL A 1016 3.67 -9.78 -5.91
C VAL A 1016 4.90 -10.55 -6.41
N GLN A 1017 5.15 -11.75 -5.87
CA GLN A 1017 6.25 -12.61 -6.33
C GLN A 1017 6.02 -13.17 -7.73
N LEU A 1018 4.79 -13.60 -8.03
CA LEU A 1018 4.42 -14.17 -9.32
C LEU A 1018 4.50 -13.14 -10.44
N ARG A 1019 4.06 -11.89 -10.19
CA ARG A 1019 4.20 -10.77 -11.13
C ARG A 1019 5.66 -10.46 -11.41
N HIS A 1020 6.49 -10.39 -10.37
CA HIS A 1020 7.94 -10.25 -10.55
C HIS A 1020 8.52 -11.35 -11.44
N TYR A 1021 8.17 -12.62 -11.20
CA TYR A 1021 8.65 -13.72 -12.04
C TYR A 1021 8.13 -13.67 -13.47
N THR A 1022 6.87 -13.28 -13.66
CA THR A 1022 6.24 -13.11 -14.98
C THR A 1022 6.95 -12.02 -15.77
N SER A 1023 7.15 -10.85 -15.17
CA SER A 1023 7.90 -9.77 -15.80
C SER A 1023 9.35 -10.16 -16.11
N VAL A 1024 10.05 -10.88 -15.22
CA VAL A 1024 11.43 -11.34 -15.49
C VAL A 1024 11.46 -12.35 -16.64
N ALA A 1025 10.51 -13.28 -16.70
CA ALA A 1025 10.40 -14.23 -17.78
C ALA A 1025 10.08 -13.53 -19.12
N MET A 1026 9.20 -12.53 -19.10
CA MET A 1026 8.86 -11.73 -20.26
C MET A 1026 10.05 -10.90 -20.77
N LEU A 1027 10.81 -10.21 -19.88
CA LEU A 1027 12.01 -9.49 -20.28
C LEU A 1027 13.07 -10.42 -20.89
N LYS A 1028 13.25 -11.63 -20.34
CA LYS A 1028 14.14 -12.63 -20.95
C LYS A 1028 13.67 -13.06 -22.33
N TYR A 1029 12.37 -13.33 -22.48
CA TYR A 1029 11.78 -13.70 -23.76
C TYR A 1029 12.02 -12.61 -24.81
N LEU A 1030 11.80 -11.34 -24.45
CA LEU A 1030 12.06 -10.21 -25.33
C LEU A 1030 13.55 -10.10 -25.68
N PHE A 1031 14.44 -10.17 -24.70
CA PHE A 1031 15.87 -9.87 -24.91
C PHE A 1031 16.72 -11.02 -25.47
N MET A 1032 16.27 -12.26 -25.32
CA MET A 1032 17.00 -13.44 -25.82
C MET A 1032 16.49 -13.94 -27.19
N LYS A 1033 15.51 -13.26 -27.79
CA LYS A 1033 14.97 -13.64 -29.10
C LYS A 1033 16.08 -13.65 -30.16
N GLU A 1034 16.22 -14.79 -30.83
CA GLU A 1034 17.14 -14.93 -31.96
C GLU A 1034 16.72 -14.05 -33.14
N GLN A 1035 17.71 -13.42 -33.77
CA GLN A 1035 17.52 -12.50 -34.88
C GLN A 1035 18.42 -12.95 -36.04
N SER A 1036 17.86 -13.75 -36.95
CA SER A 1036 18.58 -14.42 -38.05
C SER A 1036 18.93 -13.50 -39.25
N GLU A 1037 18.42 -12.27 -39.26
CA GLU A 1037 18.63 -11.30 -40.33
C GLU A 1037 20.09 -10.80 -40.37
N PRO A 1038 20.83 -10.98 -41.49
CA PRO A 1038 22.23 -10.56 -41.59
C PRO A 1038 22.40 -9.05 -41.73
N SER A 1039 21.39 -8.34 -42.25
CA SER A 1039 21.42 -6.87 -42.37
C SER A 1039 20.96 -6.20 -41.08
N ASP A 1040 21.83 -5.39 -40.47
CA ASP A 1040 21.54 -4.65 -39.23
C ASP A 1040 20.23 -3.82 -39.32
N LYS A 1041 19.96 -3.17 -40.45
CA LYS A 1041 18.75 -2.34 -40.64
C LYS A 1041 17.47 -3.19 -40.70
N LYS A 1042 17.46 -4.25 -41.52
CA LYS A 1042 16.29 -5.15 -41.62
C LYS A 1042 16.04 -5.87 -40.30
N ARG A 1043 17.11 -6.30 -39.64
CA ARG A 1043 17.07 -6.93 -38.32
C ARG A 1043 16.37 -6.06 -37.30
N ILE A 1044 16.80 -4.79 -37.16
CA ILE A 1044 16.20 -3.83 -36.22
C ILE A 1044 14.71 -3.62 -36.55
N ILE A 1045 14.34 -3.40 -37.81
CA ILE A 1045 12.94 -3.15 -38.19
C ILE A 1045 12.05 -4.36 -37.89
N ASN A 1046 12.47 -5.56 -38.32
CA ASN A 1046 11.69 -6.79 -38.12
C ASN A 1046 11.57 -7.12 -36.62
N TYR A 1047 12.66 -6.99 -35.87
CA TYR A 1047 12.64 -7.19 -34.42
C TYR A 1047 11.77 -6.14 -33.72
N SER A 1048 11.79 -4.88 -34.16
CA SER A 1048 10.94 -3.82 -33.57
C SER A 1048 9.45 -4.12 -33.73
N ARG A 1049 9.02 -4.60 -34.91
CA ARG A 1049 7.62 -5.03 -35.13
C ARG A 1049 7.25 -6.18 -34.20
N TRP A 1050 8.08 -7.23 -34.18
CA TRP A 1050 7.87 -8.38 -33.29
C TRP A 1050 7.83 -7.97 -31.81
N PHE A 1051 8.74 -7.09 -31.38
CA PHE A 1051 8.80 -6.58 -30.02
C PHE A 1051 7.48 -5.87 -29.66
N TRP A 1052 7.05 -4.91 -30.47
CA TRP A 1052 5.82 -4.16 -30.21
C TRP A 1052 4.57 -5.04 -30.26
N ASP A 1053 4.50 -6.02 -31.17
CA ASP A 1053 3.38 -6.96 -31.21
C ASP A 1053 3.26 -7.76 -29.91
N ASN A 1054 4.40 -8.15 -29.31
CA ASN A 1054 4.44 -8.87 -28.03
C ASN A 1054 4.20 -7.94 -26.83
N ILE A 1055 4.64 -6.69 -26.90
CA ILE A 1055 4.31 -5.68 -25.87
C ILE A 1055 2.81 -5.43 -25.86
N GLU A 1056 2.17 -5.19 -27.01
CA GLU A 1056 0.71 -5.02 -27.08
C GLU A 1056 -0.03 -6.24 -26.49
N ASN A 1057 0.36 -7.45 -26.89
CA ASN A 1057 -0.22 -8.67 -26.33
C ASN A 1057 -0.06 -8.75 -24.81
N TYR A 1058 1.13 -8.43 -24.29
CA TYR A 1058 1.41 -8.41 -22.86
C TYR A 1058 0.56 -7.39 -22.11
N PHE A 1059 0.37 -6.19 -22.69
CA PHE A 1059 -0.52 -5.15 -22.13
C PHE A 1059 -2.01 -5.52 -22.22
N MET A 1060 -2.38 -6.46 -23.08
CA MET A 1060 -3.71 -7.10 -23.13
C MET A 1060 -3.79 -8.39 -22.28
N GLY A 1061 -2.80 -8.64 -21.40
CA GLY A 1061 -2.81 -9.79 -20.48
C GLY A 1061 -2.41 -11.12 -21.12
N ILE A 1062 -1.97 -11.12 -22.38
CA ILE A 1062 -1.61 -12.33 -23.13
C ILE A 1062 -0.11 -12.59 -23.01
N LEU A 1063 0.24 -13.72 -22.38
CA LEU A 1063 1.61 -14.21 -22.29
C LEU A 1063 1.93 -15.20 -23.43
N PRO A 1064 3.13 -15.10 -24.06
CA PRO A 1064 3.64 -16.13 -24.97
C PRO A 1064 3.73 -17.50 -24.29
N ASN A 1065 3.57 -18.58 -25.06
CA ASN A 1065 3.65 -19.95 -24.52
C ASN A 1065 5.01 -20.23 -23.89
N GLU A 1066 6.10 -19.72 -24.47
CA GLU A 1066 7.45 -19.86 -23.94
C GLU A 1066 7.59 -19.20 -22.55
N VAL A 1067 6.91 -18.07 -22.33
CA VAL A 1067 6.88 -17.40 -21.02
C VAL A 1067 6.07 -18.25 -20.03
N LYS A 1068 4.93 -18.78 -20.44
CA LYS A 1068 4.11 -19.69 -19.61
C LYS A 1068 4.90 -20.94 -19.21
N ASP A 1069 5.67 -21.53 -20.13
CA ASP A 1069 6.53 -22.69 -19.88
C ASP A 1069 7.72 -22.37 -18.94
N MET A 1070 8.28 -21.16 -19.02
CA MET A 1070 9.30 -20.72 -18.08
C MET A 1070 8.76 -20.58 -16.66
N LEU A 1071 7.48 -20.22 -16.52
CA LEU A 1071 6.81 -20.09 -15.22
C LEU A 1071 6.42 -21.45 -14.64
N SER A 1072 5.97 -22.41 -15.47
CA SER A 1072 5.59 -23.75 -15.02
C SER A 1072 6.76 -24.58 -14.48
N LYS A 1073 7.98 -24.38 -15.01
CA LYS A 1073 9.20 -25.06 -14.52
C LYS A 1073 9.71 -24.58 -13.15
N LYS A 1074 9.14 -23.51 -12.60
CA LYS A 1074 9.54 -22.90 -11.32
C LYS A 1074 8.55 -23.13 -10.18
N ASN A 1075 7.30 -23.41 -10.51
CA ASN A 1075 6.31 -23.94 -9.57
C ASN A 1075 6.57 -25.43 -9.37
#